data_AF-A0A351GFR8-F1
#
_entry.id   AF-A0A351GFR8-F1
#
_cell.length_a   1.000
_cell.length_b   1.000
_cell.length_c   1.000
_cell.angle_alpha   90.00
_cell.angle_beta   90.00
_cell.angle_gamma   90.00
#
_symmetry.space_group_name_H-M   'P 1'
#
loop_
_entity.id
_entity.type
_entity.pdbx_description
1 polymer ?
#
loop_
_entity_poly.entity_id
_entity_poly.type
_entity_poly.pdbx_seq_one_letter_code
_entity_poly.pdbx_strand_id
1 'polypeptide(L)'
;MPNLKQKEDCMNPFDQISEYLIDKVSRVNPNNPKANSGGVLLRLYKEYKKDMPRLVAVAFQTIQMRFTYDTSDSPAGTAQLTAVSTAIGQRVARVIKREPPGLPWNMHVRLGDLFIEAFFNCGYINLYHPKTRDTSYIVSATAKWIDLADIPEALSRISLNHTVLKRPERITKVTQPDGEPLIKNWTEEDNDEFRTMIGQPWIKAVDNLQRTGWRINQRVYDALMDNKDSFVSSVPIEDNDAKEMKRRSKNVEWGFITTKAKLLYEHDVFYQYMQADYRGRLYYSESFLNYQGSDLARGMMSFARGKPMTEDGLFWLAVHTASSFNQSYNIDELPEWCEGEYQKYLQEEGLESISVDKFTLEDRVRWTNDNMNILIEMGRESIIADIAEKPVSFLACCLEWYDYQKAVKDNRIYISHLPVPVDGSNNGWQHLGAISKDSHTGRLVGLVPVDIQYDFYVQTAKQLYNLVTDDRLKCILDKMPMKHIRKGISKRGSMTRAYSAGARKIAENMFFDCKTEDFHLTYGITQDDCDKLSKLLIKAINMVCPGPLHTMAFLQKIAQYEIGEYKKFCPNGDVAGPEYKQLVKDQKELYTKKDKTDEEIEELNNLTVELKSFKSKLIYGNGRDKLTWVTPSGFKVTYENFTTATRKCRGTISGYKTDSKGHKGVNHVARVPTKTPDIRGFMCGVSPNYIHSQDASHMALVIEDWNGDFGAVHDSFSTHACDVEELLTKTKKTFIDMYDKRNYYDLIQDNIITDATNLDVEQPQLGDLDVTQIYESDYFFA
;
A
#
# COMPACT_ATOMS: atom_id res chain seq x y z
N MET A 1 36.40 -37.43 8.10
CA MET A 1 35.02 -36.90 8.01
C MET A 1 35.07 -35.44 8.38
N PRO A 2 34.78 -34.48 7.47
CA PRO A 2 34.78 -33.07 7.84
C PRO A 2 33.61 -32.78 8.79
N ASN A 3 33.86 -31.87 9.74
CA ASN A 3 32.90 -31.41 10.76
C ASN A 3 31.61 -30.86 10.14
N LEU A 4 30.44 -31.15 10.74
CA LEU A 4 29.13 -30.62 10.34
C LEU A 4 29.11 -29.08 10.21
N LYS A 5 29.91 -28.35 10.99
CA LYS A 5 30.07 -26.89 10.87
C LYS A 5 30.75 -26.41 9.57
N GLN A 6 31.63 -27.21 8.96
CA GLN A 6 32.25 -26.86 7.67
C GLN A 6 31.33 -27.14 6.47
N LYS A 7 30.23 -27.89 6.67
CA LYS A 7 29.21 -28.12 5.64
C LYS A 7 28.16 -27.00 5.60
N GLU A 8 28.00 -26.25 6.68
CA GLU A 8 27.02 -25.15 6.80
C GLU A 8 27.45 -23.89 6.01
N ASP A 9 28.75 -23.64 5.84
CA ASP A 9 29.26 -22.43 5.16
C ASP A 9 29.21 -22.48 3.61
N CYS A 10 28.88 -23.63 3.00
CA CYS A 10 28.82 -23.79 1.53
C CYS A 10 27.44 -24.19 0.99
N MET A 11 26.41 -24.28 1.85
CA MET A 11 25.08 -24.73 1.46
C MET A 11 24.17 -23.55 1.14
N ASN A 12 23.37 -23.65 0.08
CA ASN A 12 22.44 -22.58 -0.27
C ASN A 12 21.44 -22.32 0.89
N PRO A 13 21.09 -21.05 1.17
CA PRO A 13 20.10 -20.69 2.20
C PRO A 13 18.80 -21.49 2.17
N PHE A 14 18.21 -21.71 0.99
CA PHE A 14 16.97 -22.48 0.84
C PHE A 14 17.16 -23.97 1.13
N ASP A 15 18.32 -24.53 0.78
CA ASP A 15 18.65 -25.92 1.08
C ASP A 15 18.85 -26.10 2.58
N GLN A 16 19.53 -25.16 3.25
CA GLN A 16 19.70 -25.17 4.71
C GLN A 16 18.33 -25.22 5.44
N ILE A 17 17.40 -24.37 5.03
CA ILE A 17 16.04 -24.32 5.61
C ILE A 17 15.24 -25.59 5.25
N SER A 18 15.37 -26.08 4.02
CA SER A 18 14.69 -27.29 3.54
C SER A 18 15.17 -28.53 4.28
N GLU A 19 16.47 -28.70 4.49
CA GLU A 19 17.05 -29.81 5.24
C GLU A 19 16.58 -29.80 6.70
N TYR A 20 16.56 -28.62 7.35
CA TYR A 20 16.01 -28.47 8.69
C TYR A 20 14.55 -28.97 8.77
N LEU A 21 13.71 -28.53 7.84
CA LEU A 21 12.30 -28.92 7.80
C LEU A 21 12.12 -30.41 7.47
N ILE A 22 12.90 -30.96 6.54
CA ILE A 22 12.83 -32.38 6.18
C ILE A 22 13.19 -33.24 7.39
N ASP A 23 14.27 -32.91 8.10
CA ASP A 23 14.67 -33.60 9.32
C ASP A 23 13.57 -33.50 10.38
N LYS A 24 13.08 -32.29 10.66
CA LYS A 24 11.99 -32.03 11.61
C LYS A 24 10.75 -32.87 11.30
N VAL A 25 10.25 -32.81 10.07
CA VAL A 25 9.04 -33.51 9.63
C VAL A 25 9.26 -35.03 9.60
N SER A 26 10.47 -35.51 9.27
CA SER A 26 10.77 -36.94 9.26
C SER A 26 10.66 -37.60 10.64
N ARG A 27 10.96 -36.85 11.70
CA ARG A 27 10.87 -37.28 13.10
C ARG A 27 9.44 -37.22 13.66
N VAL A 28 8.49 -36.65 12.92
CA VAL A 28 7.08 -36.60 13.32
C VAL A 28 6.46 -37.98 13.14
N ASN A 29 5.94 -38.54 14.24
CA ASN A 29 5.13 -39.75 14.23
C ASN A 29 3.64 -39.37 14.09
N PRO A 30 2.98 -39.63 12.93
CA PRO A 30 1.58 -39.32 12.72
C PRO A 30 0.62 -40.00 13.71
N ASN A 31 1.03 -41.12 14.29
CA ASN A 31 0.22 -41.90 15.23
C ASN A 31 0.33 -41.37 16.67
N ASN A 32 1.21 -40.40 16.94
CA ASN A 32 1.33 -39.80 18.27
C ASN A 32 0.30 -38.66 18.41
N PRO A 33 -0.71 -38.78 19.31
CA PRO A 33 -1.73 -37.75 19.50
C PRO A 33 -1.17 -36.41 20.02
N LYS A 34 0.07 -36.40 20.54
CA LYS A 34 0.78 -35.19 20.99
C LYS A 34 1.71 -34.59 19.93
N ALA A 35 1.81 -35.19 18.73
CA ALA A 35 2.65 -34.66 17.67
C ALA A 35 2.19 -33.28 17.20
N ASN A 36 3.13 -32.46 16.73
CA ASN A 36 2.77 -31.18 16.10
C ASN A 36 1.90 -31.46 14.88
N SER A 37 0.65 -31.02 14.92
CA SER A 37 -0.33 -31.31 13.88
C SER A 37 0.00 -30.68 12.52
N GLY A 38 0.71 -29.55 12.48
CA GLY A 38 1.29 -29.03 11.23
C GLY A 38 2.33 -29.99 10.64
N GLY A 39 3.12 -30.61 11.50
CA GLY A 39 4.14 -31.60 11.11
C GLY A 39 3.50 -32.89 10.62
N VAL A 40 2.40 -33.31 11.26
CA VAL A 40 1.61 -34.45 10.81
C VAL A 40 1.02 -34.17 9.42
N LEU A 41 0.47 -32.97 9.18
CA LEU A 41 -0.07 -32.59 7.87
C LEU A 41 0.98 -32.71 6.76
N LEU A 42 2.17 -32.16 6.96
CA LEU A 42 3.27 -32.30 5.98
C LEU A 42 3.76 -33.74 5.86
N ARG A 43 3.84 -34.49 6.96
CA ARG A 43 4.27 -35.90 6.95
C ARG A 43 3.31 -36.79 6.16
N LEU A 44 2.01 -36.47 6.16
CA LEU A 44 0.99 -37.16 5.38
C LEU A 44 0.97 -36.75 3.90
N TYR A 45 1.65 -35.66 3.54
CA TYR A 45 1.85 -35.27 2.15
C TYR A 45 2.98 -36.11 1.53
N LYS A 46 2.63 -37.10 0.68
CA LYS A 46 3.58 -38.12 0.20
C LYS A 46 4.85 -37.55 -0.43
N GLU A 47 4.76 -36.42 -1.13
CA GLU A 47 5.87 -35.79 -1.85
C GLU A 47 6.59 -34.69 -1.04
N TYR A 48 6.32 -34.55 0.28
CA TYR A 48 6.82 -33.42 1.07
C TYR A 48 8.33 -33.20 1.02
N LYS A 49 9.14 -34.27 0.90
CA LYS A 49 10.59 -34.14 0.77
C LYS A 49 11.01 -33.52 -0.56
N LYS A 50 10.39 -33.98 -1.65
CA LYS A 50 10.65 -33.51 -3.01
C LYS A 50 10.17 -32.07 -3.19
N ASP A 51 9.03 -31.74 -2.59
CA ASP A 51 8.43 -30.41 -2.71
C ASP A 51 8.89 -29.42 -1.63
N MET A 52 9.72 -29.84 -0.66
CA MET A 52 10.15 -28.96 0.43
C MET A 52 10.74 -27.64 -0.07
N PRO A 53 11.63 -27.63 -1.09
CA PRO A 53 12.18 -26.37 -1.59
C PRO A 53 11.09 -25.41 -2.09
N ARG A 54 10.05 -25.95 -2.75
CA ARG A 54 8.87 -25.16 -3.17
C ARG A 54 8.08 -24.63 -1.98
N LEU A 55 7.86 -25.45 -0.95
CA LEU A 55 7.13 -25.03 0.25
C LEU A 55 7.89 -23.97 1.05
N VAL A 56 9.22 -24.09 1.15
CA VAL A 56 10.10 -23.09 1.76
C VAL A 56 10.05 -21.79 0.98
N ALA A 57 10.11 -21.85 -0.34
CA ALA A 57 10.00 -20.66 -1.18
C ALA A 57 8.64 -19.95 -1.03
N VAL A 58 7.53 -20.70 -0.93
CA VAL A 58 6.21 -20.13 -0.63
C VAL A 58 6.20 -19.47 0.75
N ALA A 59 6.78 -20.11 1.76
CA ALA A 59 6.88 -19.53 3.10
C ALA A 59 7.75 -18.25 3.11
N PHE A 60 8.91 -18.30 2.46
CA PHE A 60 9.81 -17.15 2.27
C PHE A 60 9.08 -15.97 1.63
N GLN A 61 8.44 -16.17 0.47
CA GLN A 61 7.64 -15.14 -0.21
C GLN A 61 6.54 -14.59 0.68
N THR A 62 5.89 -15.45 1.46
CA THR A 62 4.83 -15.03 2.38
C THR A 62 5.37 -14.17 3.51
N ILE A 63 6.53 -14.51 4.07
CA ILE A 63 7.23 -13.68 5.07
C ILE A 63 7.59 -12.34 4.41
N GLN A 64 8.17 -12.37 3.22
CA GLN A 64 8.63 -11.21 2.49
C GLN A 64 7.48 -10.24 2.15
N MET A 65 6.32 -10.74 1.70
CA MET A 65 5.12 -9.93 1.47
C MET A 65 4.52 -9.37 2.77
N ARG A 66 4.79 -10.01 3.91
CA ARG A 66 4.25 -9.60 5.22
C ARG A 66 5.20 -8.69 5.99
N PHE A 67 6.50 -8.78 5.73
CA PHE A 67 7.48 -7.78 6.11
C PHE A 67 7.07 -6.50 5.43
N THR A 68 6.51 -5.60 6.23
CA THR A 68 5.93 -4.37 5.73
C THR A 68 6.99 -3.60 4.95
N TYR A 69 6.64 -3.19 3.72
CA TYR A 69 7.19 -1.95 3.15
C TYR A 69 6.97 -0.87 4.21
N ASP A 70 8.02 -0.15 4.59
CA ASP A 70 8.07 0.80 5.70
C ASP A 70 6.70 1.43 6.05
N THR A 71 6.05 0.93 7.11
CA THR A 71 4.82 1.53 7.64
C THR A 71 5.07 2.02 9.06
N SER A 72 4.41 3.10 9.44
CA SER A 72 4.49 3.70 10.78
C SER A 72 4.15 2.77 11.95
N ASP A 73 3.48 1.63 11.72
CA ASP A 73 3.13 0.66 12.77
C ASP A 73 4.12 -0.50 12.89
N SER A 74 5.05 -0.67 11.95
CA SER A 74 5.95 -1.82 11.91
C SER A 74 7.26 -1.46 11.21
N PRO A 75 8.41 -1.53 11.92
CA PRO A 75 9.73 -1.42 11.33
C PRO A 75 9.84 -2.23 10.04
N ALA A 76 10.46 -1.67 9.00
CA ALA A 76 10.71 -2.41 7.77
C ALA A 76 11.44 -3.74 8.05
N GLY A 77 11.00 -4.81 7.39
CA GLY A 77 11.49 -6.16 7.70
C GLY A 77 10.88 -6.79 8.96
N THR A 78 9.78 -6.24 9.51
CA THR A 78 9.07 -6.85 10.64
C THR A 78 7.61 -7.13 10.34
N ALA A 79 7.02 -8.07 11.08
CA ALA A 79 5.61 -8.42 10.97
C ALA A 79 5.07 -9.10 12.23
N GLN A 80 3.76 -9.02 12.43
CA GLN A 80 3.06 -9.72 13.51
C GLN A 80 3.16 -11.24 13.31
N LEU A 81 3.80 -11.94 14.27
CA LEU A 81 4.10 -13.37 14.16
C LEU A 81 2.85 -14.21 13.84
N THR A 82 1.74 -13.96 14.54
CA THR A 82 0.48 -14.69 14.31
C THR A 82 -0.05 -14.52 12.89
N ALA A 83 0.07 -13.31 12.32
CA ALA A 83 -0.36 -13.03 10.96
C ALA A 83 0.53 -13.75 9.94
N VAL A 84 1.85 -13.76 10.16
CA VAL A 84 2.81 -14.44 9.30
C VAL A 84 2.60 -15.96 9.35
N SER A 85 2.56 -16.58 10.54
CA SER A 85 2.30 -18.02 10.68
C SER A 85 0.98 -18.43 10.04
N THR A 86 -0.09 -17.65 10.24
CA THR A 86 -1.40 -17.93 9.62
C THR A 86 -1.31 -17.89 8.10
N ALA A 87 -0.69 -16.85 7.53
CA ALA A 87 -0.58 -16.69 6.08
C ALA A 87 0.28 -17.79 5.43
N ILE A 88 1.41 -18.14 6.03
CA ILE A 88 2.24 -19.26 5.56
C ILE A 88 1.43 -20.55 5.58
N GLY A 89 0.75 -20.83 6.70
CA GLY A 89 -0.06 -22.03 6.84
C GLY A 89 -1.22 -22.12 5.86
N GLN A 90 -1.82 -20.99 5.46
CA GLN A 90 -2.84 -20.95 4.41
C GLN A 90 -2.23 -21.26 3.04
N ARG A 91 -1.15 -20.55 2.66
CA ARG A 91 -0.51 -20.72 1.34
C ARG A 91 0.09 -22.10 1.15
N VAL A 92 0.79 -22.63 2.16
CA VAL A 92 1.31 -24.00 2.15
C VAL A 92 0.18 -25.02 2.07
N ALA A 93 -0.94 -24.82 2.78
CA ALA A 93 -2.10 -25.70 2.70
C ALA A 93 -2.70 -25.77 1.28
N ARG A 94 -2.69 -24.66 0.52
CA ARG A 94 -3.11 -24.66 -0.90
C ARG A 94 -2.22 -25.55 -1.75
N VAL A 95 -0.90 -25.38 -1.61
CA VAL A 95 0.09 -26.12 -2.41
C VAL A 95 -0.04 -27.63 -2.19
N ILE A 96 -0.30 -28.07 -0.95
CA ILE A 96 -0.52 -29.48 -0.63
C ILE A 96 -1.97 -29.95 -0.85
N LYS A 97 -2.82 -29.12 -1.47
CA LYS A 97 -4.24 -29.39 -1.78
C LYS A 97 -5.07 -29.82 -0.57
N ARG A 98 -4.95 -29.06 0.52
CA ARG A 98 -5.67 -29.29 1.79
C ARG A 98 -6.56 -28.10 2.19
N GLU A 99 -6.97 -27.28 1.22
CA GLU A 99 -7.76 -26.07 1.47
C GLU A 99 -9.22 -26.32 1.94
N PRO A 100 -9.93 -25.27 2.40
CA PRO A 100 -11.28 -25.34 2.95
C PRO A 100 -12.27 -26.18 2.11
N PRO A 101 -13.27 -26.81 2.76
CA PRO A 101 -13.81 -26.42 4.06
C PRO A 101 -13.08 -26.97 5.32
N GLY A 102 -11.94 -27.67 5.19
CA GLY A 102 -11.47 -28.60 6.22
C GLY A 102 -10.40 -28.19 7.27
N LEU A 103 -9.63 -27.10 7.16
CA LEU A 103 -8.56 -26.80 8.12
C LEU A 103 -8.92 -25.68 9.11
N PRO A 104 -8.99 -25.96 10.43
CA PRO A 104 -9.25 -24.92 11.42
C PRO A 104 -8.04 -23.98 11.59
N TRP A 105 -8.28 -22.72 11.98
CA TRP A 105 -7.23 -21.68 12.10
C TRP A 105 -5.98 -22.11 12.88
N ASN A 106 -6.15 -22.86 13.97
CA ASN A 106 -5.03 -23.39 14.77
C ASN A 106 -4.12 -24.33 13.97
N MET A 107 -4.63 -25.06 12.98
CA MET A 107 -3.82 -25.89 12.09
C MET A 107 -3.00 -25.05 11.12
N HIS A 108 -3.57 -23.97 10.57
CA HIS A 108 -2.80 -23.03 9.75
C HIS A 108 -1.65 -22.42 10.54
N VAL A 109 -1.91 -21.94 11.76
CA VAL A 109 -0.86 -21.39 12.62
C VAL A 109 0.25 -22.42 12.87
N ARG A 110 -0.10 -23.65 13.26
CA ARG A 110 0.89 -24.71 13.55
C ARG A 110 1.69 -25.13 12.32
N LEU A 111 1.05 -25.13 11.15
CA LEU A 111 1.73 -25.40 9.88
C LEU A 111 2.72 -24.27 9.56
N GLY A 112 2.32 -23.01 9.68
CA GLY A 112 3.21 -21.87 9.45
C GLY A 112 4.33 -21.74 10.49
N ASP A 113 4.06 -22.07 11.75
CA ASP A 113 5.05 -22.09 12.83
C ASP A 113 6.23 -23.01 12.53
N LEU A 114 6.03 -24.12 11.79
CA LEU A 114 7.14 -24.98 11.38
C LEU A 114 8.13 -24.24 10.49
N PHE A 115 7.62 -23.46 9.54
CA PHE A 115 8.47 -22.67 8.64
C PHE A 115 9.12 -21.54 9.41
N ILE A 116 8.37 -20.79 10.23
CA ILE A 116 8.94 -19.74 11.08
C ILE A 116 10.04 -20.29 11.98
N GLU A 117 9.82 -21.46 12.58
CA GLU A 117 10.83 -22.14 13.37
C GLU A 117 12.10 -22.45 12.55
N ALA A 118 11.96 -22.92 11.31
CA ALA A 118 13.09 -23.18 10.43
C ALA A 118 13.86 -21.89 10.10
N PHE A 119 13.18 -20.83 9.65
CA PHE A 119 13.82 -19.53 9.39
C PHE A 119 14.50 -18.96 10.64
N PHE A 120 13.88 -19.11 11.81
CA PHE A 120 14.44 -18.63 13.08
C PHE A 120 15.70 -19.42 13.47
N ASN A 121 15.64 -20.75 13.48
CA ASN A 121 16.78 -21.58 13.90
C ASN A 121 17.93 -21.56 12.88
N CYS A 122 17.66 -21.28 11.60
CA CYS A 122 18.68 -21.04 10.59
C CYS A 122 19.25 -19.60 10.64
N GLY A 123 18.75 -18.73 11.52
CA GLY A 123 19.28 -17.39 11.80
C GLY A 123 18.80 -16.28 10.86
N TYR A 124 17.79 -16.53 10.03
CA TYR A 124 17.27 -15.55 9.05
C TYR A 124 16.27 -14.57 9.66
N ILE A 125 15.58 -14.97 10.73
CA ILE A 125 14.62 -14.11 11.45
C ILE A 125 14.86 -14.17 12.95
N ASN A 126 14.49 -13.09 13.64
CA ASN A 126 14.41 -13.00 15.08
C ASN A 126 12.94 -12.92 15.51
N LEU A 127 12.67 -13.34 16.76
CA LEU A 127 11.38 -13.23 17.41
C LEU A 127 11.52 -12.39 18.67
N TYR A 128 10.61 -11.46 18.91
CA TYR A 128 10.58 -10.70 20.17
C TYR A 128 9.16 -10.29 20.56
N HIS A 129 8.98 -9.95 21.83
CA HIS A 129 7.72 -9.44 22.37
C HIS A 129 7.95 -7.99 22.86
N PRO A 130 7.36 -6.97 22.22
CA PRO A 130 7.54 -5.59 22.64
C PRO A 130 6.95 -5.37 24.05
N LYS A 131 7.58 -4.51 24.86
CA LYS A 131 7.16 -4.20 26.25
C LYS A 131 6.06 -3.12 26.33
N THR A 132 5.41 -2.77 25.22
CA THR A 132 4.32 -1.79 25.20
C THR A 132 2.95 -2.44 25.47
N ARG A 133 1.92 -1.63 25.73
CA ARG A 133 0.56 -2.10 26.06
C ARG A 133 -0.10 -2.74 24.83
N ASP A 134 -0.77 -3.88 24.99
CA ASP A 134 -1.47 -4.64 23.94
C ASP A 134 -0.59 -5.16 22.78
N THR A 135 0.62 -5.63 23.09
CA THR A 135 1.56 -6.13 22.08
C THR A 135 1.36 -7.62 21.76
N SER A 136 1.77 -7.99 20.56
CA SER A 136 1.86 -9.36 20.06
C SER A 136 3.30 -9.67 19.71
N TYR A 137 3.65 -10.95 19.61
CA TYR A 137 4.98 -11.37 19.15
C TYR A 137 5.26 -10.86 17.74
N ILE A 138 6.48 -10.36 17.53
CA ILE A 138 6.95 -9.82 16.26
C ILE A 138 8.02 -10.77 15.70
N VAL A 139 7.95 -10.99 14.38
CA VAL A 139 9.03 -11.54 13.57
C VAL A 139 9.79 -10.36 12.96
N SER A 140 11.13 -10.41 12.96
CA SER A 140 11.98 -9.44 12.29
C SER A 140 13.07 -10.09 11.47
N ALA A 141 13.35 -9.60 10.27
CA ALA A 141 14.52 -9.97 9.47
C ALA A 141 15.82 -9.73 10.24
N THR A 142 16.77 -10.67 10.16
CA THR A 142 18.16 -10.47 10.62
C THR A 142 19.01 -9.91 9.48
N ALA A 143 20.27 -9.57 9.76
CA ALA A 143 21.23 -9.23 8.72
C ALA A 143 21.43 -10.37 7.69
N LYS A 144 21.29 -11.63 8.14
CA LYS A 144 21.39 -12.83 7.28
C LYS A 144 20.23 -12.97 6.28
N TRP A 145 19.14 -12.21 6.46
CA TRP A 145 17.98 -12.26 5.55
C TRP A 145 18.35 -11.92 4.10
N ILE A 146 19.37 -11.07 3.90
CA ILE A 146 19.84 -10.70 2.56
C ILE A 146 20.38 -11.89 1.77
N ASP A 147 20.94 -12.90 2.42
CA ASP A 147 21.47 -14.09 1.75
C ASP A 147 20.36 -14.86 1.00
N LEU A 148 19.10 -14.72 1.41
CA LEU A 148 17.95 -15.30 0.71
C LEU A 148 17.65 -14.63 -0.63
N ALA A 149 18.30 -13.50 -0.93
CA ALA A 149 18.24 -12.86 -2.24
C ALA A 149 19.11 -13.58 -3.30
N ASP A 150 20.12 -14.36 -2.88
CA ASP A 150 20.94 -15.18 -3.77
C ASP A 150 20.21 -16.50 -4.10
N ILE A 151 19.24 -16.41 -5.01
CA ILE A 151 18.36 -17.51 -5.34
C ILE A 151 19.09 -18.47 -6.30
N PRO A 152 19.26 -19.76 -5.96
CA PRO A 152 19.93 -20.72 -6.82
C PRO A 152 19.12 -20.96 -8.10
N GLU A 153 19.81 -21.26 -9.19
CA GLU A 153 19.22 -21.41 -10.54
C GLU A 153 18.12 -22.48 -10.61
N ALA A 154 18.16 -23.53 -9.76
CA ALA A 154 17.11 -24.53 -9.63
C ALA A 154 15.80 -24.01 -8.99
N LEU A 155 15.89 -22.94 -8.18
CA LEU A 155 14.77 -22.20 -7.59
C LEU A 155 14.39 -20.96 -8.39
N SER A 156 15.12 -20.62 -9.47
CA SER A 156 14.88 -19.45 -10.34
C SER A 156 13.44 -19.37 -10.88
N ARG A 157 12.81 -20.51 -11.15
CA ARG A 157 11.40 -20.58 -11.58
C ARG A 157 10.41 -20.15 -10.50
N ILE A 158 10.81 -20.20 -9.23
CA ILE A 158 10.01 -19.74 -8.09
C ILE A 158 10.36 -18.29 -7.72
N SER A 159 11.56 -17.81 -8.08
CA SER A 159 12.05 -16.43 -7.90
C SER A 159 11.28 -15.40 -8.73
N LEU A 160 11.01 -15.72 -9.99
CA LEU A 160 10.24 -14.90 -10.93
C LEU A 160 8.75 -15.24 -10.92
N ASN A 161 8.22 -15.67 -9.77
CA ASN A 161 6.80 -15.99 -9.66
C ASN A 161 5.96 -14.79 -10.10
N HIS A 162 4.95 -15.04 -10.93
CA HIS A 162 4.11 -14.02 -11.57
C HIS A 162 4.77 -13.27 -12.73
N THR A 163 6.05 -13.48 -13.00
CA THR A 163 6.74 -12.97 -14.20
C THR A 163 6.86 -14.09 -15.24
N VAL A 164 6.47 -13.82 -16.49
CA VAL A 164 6.46 -14.79 -17.59
C VAL A 164 7.11 -14.23 -18.84
N LEU A 165 7.77 -15.10 -19.62
CA LEU A 165 8.45 -14.71 -20.87
C LEU A 165 7.52 -14.77 -22.09
N LYS A 166 6.37 -15.44 -21.96
CA LYS A 166 5.35 -15.50 -23.01
C LYS A 166 4.26 -14.50 -22.69
N ARG A 167 3.81 -13.78 -23.71
CA ARG A 167 2.69 -12.84 -23.59
C ARG A 167 1.46 -13.56 -23.02
N PRO A 168 0.89 -13.09 -21.89
CA PRO A 168 -0.29 -13.71 -21.28
C PRO A 168 -1.46 -13.78 -22.25
N GLU A 169 -2.24 -14.87 -22.18
CA GLU A 169 -3.53 -14.97 -22.85
C GLU A 169 -4.54 -14.03 -22.19
N ARG A 170 -5.64 -13.72 -22.89
CA ARG A 170 -6.72 -12.92 -22.30
C ARG A 170 -7.38 -13.67 -21.16
N ILE A 171 -7.78 -12.94 -20.13
CA ILE A 171 -8.40 -13.47 -18.92
C ILE A 171 -9.78 -14.03 -19.26
N THR A 172 -10.00 -15.31 -18.92
CA THR A 172 -11.29 -16.01 -19.12
C THR A 172 -11.84 -16.65 -17.85
N LYS A 173 -11.02 -16.72 -16.78
CA LYS A 173 -11.33 -17.35 -15.48
C LYS A 173 -10.65 -16.58 -14.36
N VAL A 174 -11.14 -16.73 -13.13
CA VAL A 174 -10.58 -16.01 -11.98
C VAL A 174 -9.16 -16.46 -11.65
N THR A 175 -8.87 -17.76 -11.78
CA THR A 175 -7.55 -18.31 -11.47
C THR A 175 -6.63 -18.21 -12.67
N GLN A 176 -5.51 -17.50 -12.49
CA GLN A 176 -4.52 -17.27 -13.53
C GLN A 176 -3.63 -18.52 -13.76
N PRO A 177 -2.86 -18.60 -14.86
CA PRO A 177 -2.00 -19.76 -15.14
C PRO A 177 -0.92 -20.04 -14.09
N ASP A 178 -0.54 -19.04 -13.30
CA ASP A 178 0.39 -19.17 -12.17
C ASP A 178 -0.26 -19.78 -10.90
N GLY A 179 -1.58 -19.99 -10.93
CA GLY A 179 -2.36 -20.59 -9.86
C GLY A 179 -2.88 -19.59 -8.82
N GLU A 180 -2.61 -18.29 -8.95
CA GLU A 180 -3.18 -17.27 -8.06
C GLU A 180 -4.50 -16.70 -8.64
N PRO A 181 -5.46 -16.34 -7.77
CA PRO A 181 -6.71 -15.72 -8.21
C PRO A 181 -6.45 -14.28 -8.65
N LEU A 182 -7.23 -13.80 -9.62
CA LEU A 182 -7.17 -12.43 -10.11
C LEU A 182 -7.69 -11.43 -9.07
N ILE A 183 -8.75 -11.78 -8.34
CA ILE A 183 -9.22 -10.99 -7.20
C ILE A 183 -8.67 -11.62 -5.92
N LYS A 184 -8.01 -10.81 -5.08
CA LYS A 184 -7.40 -11.28 -3.83
C LYS A 184 -8.46 -11.96 -2.95
N ASN A 185 -8.11 -13.17 -2.47
CA ASN A 185 -8.94 -14.06 -1.65
C ASN A 185 -10.09 -14.79 -2.36
N TRP A 186 -10.26 -14.62 -3.68
CA TRP A 186 -11.18 -15.46 -4.46
C TRP A 186 -10.55 -16.84 -4.75
N THR A 187 -11.38 -17.78 -5.16
CA THR A 187 -11.03 -19.17 -5.44
C THR A 187 -11.68 -19.66 -6.73
N GLU A 188 -11.41 -20.90 -7.15
CA GLU A 188 -12.06 -21.49 -8.32
C GLU A 188 -13.58 -21.64 -8.17
N GLU A 189 -14.11 -21.64 -6.95
CA GLU A 189 -15.55 -21.68 -6.66
C GLU A 189 -16.26 -20.40 -7.14
N ASP A 190 -15.54 -19.28 -7.20
CA ASP A 190 -16.08 -17.97 -7.60
C ASP A 190 -16.10 -17.77 -9.13
N ASN A 191 -15.69 -18.78 -9.91
CA ASN A 191 -15.57 -18.68 -11.38
C ASN A 191 -16.90 -18.36 -12.08
N ASP A 192 -18.03 -18.87 -11.57
CA ASP A 192 -19.32 -18.61 -12.20
C ASP A 192 -19.75 -17.16 -12.05
N GLU A 193 -19.53 -16.56 -10.86
CA GLU A 193 -19.72 -15.13 -10.65
C GLU A 193 -18.72 -14.33 -11.50
N PHE A 194 -17.46 -14.73 -11.52
CA PHE A 194 -16.42 -14.05 -12.31
C PHE A 194 -16.73 -13.99 -13.81
N ARG A 195 -17.30 -15.07 -14.38
CA ARG A 195 -17.68 -15.12 -15.80
C ARG A 195 -18.68 -14.04 -16.18
N THR A 196 -19.52 -13.59 -15.24
CA THR A 196 -20.47 -12.49 -15.48
C THR A 196 -19.79 -11.12 -15.64
N MET A 197 -18.55 -11.00 -15.16
CA MET A 197 -17.74 -9.76 -15.22
C MET A 197 -16.82 -9.72 -16.44
N ILE A 198 -16.70 -10.81 -17.20
CA ILE A 198 -15.88 -10.87 -18.42
C ILE A 198 -16.34 -9.81 -19.42
N GLY A 199 -15.38 -9.02 -19.91
CA GLY A 199 -15.64 -7.92 -20.85
C GLY A 199 -15.90 -6.57 -20.17
N GLN A 200 -16.05 -6.51 -18.84
CA GLN A 200 -16.11 -5.25 -18.12
C GLN A 200 -14.79 -4.47 -18.24
N PRO A 201 -14.83 -3.12 -18.23
CA PRO A 201 -13.65 -2.27 -18.37
C PRO A 201 -12.48 -2.64 -17.46
N TRP A 202 -12.77 -2.98 -16.20
CA TRP A 202 -11.70 -3.35 -15.26
C TRP A 202 -10.95 -4.63 -15.67
N ILE A 203 -11.61 -5.64 -16.26
CA ILE A 203 -10.94 -6.86 -16.73
C ILE A 203 -10.09 -6.56 -17.95
N LYS A 204 -10.61 -5.75 -18.89
CA LYS A 204 -9.83 -5.30 -20.05
C LYS A 204 -8.59 -4.52 -19.63
N ALA A 205 -8.70 -3.70 -18.59
CA ALA A 205 -7.57 -2.96 -18.03
C ALA A 205 -6.49 -3.90 -17.46
N VAL A 206 -6.90 -4.94 -16.70
CA VAL A 206 -5.96 -5.98 -16.25
C VAL A 206 -5.30 -6.67 -17.44
N ASP A 207 -6.09 -7.10 -18.42
CA ASP A 207 -5.63 -7.72 -19.66
C ASP A 207 -4.54 -6.87 -20.33
N ASN A 208 -4.78 -5.58 -20.49
CA ASN A 208 -3.85 -4.65 -21.12
C ASN A 208 -2.56 -4.53 -20.32
N LEU A 209 -2.63 -4.32 -19.00
CA LEU A 209 -1.45 -4.21 -18.13
C LEU A 209 -0.60 -5.49 -18.10
N GLN A 210 -1.23 -6.67 -18.01
CA GLN A 210 -0.51 -7.95 -18.03
C GLN A 210 0.12 -8.25 -19.38
N ARG A 211 -0.43 -7.68 -20.46
CA ARG A 211 0.05 -7.88 -21.83
C ARG A 211 0.97 -6.77 -22.32
N THR A 212 1.25 -5.76 -21.49
CA THR A 212 2.36 -4.81 -21.66
C THR A 212 3.68 -5.57 -21.53
N GLY A 213 4.49 -5.54 -22.58
CA GLY A 213 5.80 -6.17 -22.57
C GLY A 213 6.83 -5.25 -21.91
N TRP A 214 7.68 -5.82 -21.08
CA TRP A 214 8.74 -5.13 -20.35
C TRP A 214 10.13 -5.67 -20.72
N ARG A 215 11.14 -4.81 -20.56
CA ARG A 215 12.57 -5.11 -20.69
C ARG A 215 13.34 -4.54 -19.51
N ILE A 216 14.47 -5.15 -19.20
CA ILE A 216 15.46 -4.55 -18.29
C ILE A 216 16.31 -3.58 -19.10
N ASN A 217 16.39 -2.33 -18.66
CA ASN A 217 17.35 -1.37 -19.18
C ASN A 217 18.75 -1.77 -18.71
N GLN A 218 19.49 -2.45 -19.59
CA GLN A 218 20.80 -3.02 -19.29
C GLN A 218 21.81 -1.95 -18.84
N ARG A 219 21.84 -0.78 -19.49
CA ARG A 219 22.75 0.32 -19.12
C ARG A 219 22.46 0.86 -17.72
N VAL A 220 21.18 0.99 -17.35
CA VAL A 220 20.79 1.37 -15.99
C VAL A 220 21.20 0.29 -15.00
N TYR A 221 20.92 -0.98 -15.29
CA TYR A 221 21.31 -2.10 -14.41
C TYR A 221 22.83 -2.14 -14.19
N ASP A 222 23.63 -2.00 -15.24
CA ASP A 222 25.09 -2.02 -15.14
C ASP A 222 25.59 -0.83 -14.29
N ALA A 223 25.08 0.38 -14.53
CA ALA A 223 25.41 1.55 -13.72
C ALA A 223 25.04 1.38 -12.24
N LEU A 224 23.91 0.74 -11.94
CA LEU A 224 23.53 0.41 -10.57
C LEU A 224 24.53 -0.55 -9.93
N MET A 225 24.91 -1.62 -10.62
CA MET A 225 25.86 -2.60 -10.10
C MET A 225 27.24 -1.98 -9.83
N ASP A 226 27.68 -1.05 -10.69
CA ASP A 226 28.93 -0.32 -10.54
C ASP A 226 28.92 0.70 -9.38
N ASN A 227 27.73 1.19 -8.99
CA ASN A 227 27.55 2.21 -7.95
C ASN A 227 26.77 1.70 -6.74
N LYS A 228 26.94 0.42 -6.39
CA LYS A 228 26.23 -0.24 -5.28
C LYS A 228 26.25 0.58 -3.97
N ASP A 229 27.38 1.17 -3.62
CA ASP A 229 27.58 1.88 -2.35
C ASP A 229 26.74 3.17 -2.23
N SER A 230 26.23 3.72 -3.34
CA SER A 230 25.29 4.86 -3.33
C SER A 230 23.88 4.47 -2.86
N PHE A 231 23.50 3.19 -3.00
CA PHE A 231 22.14 2.72 -2.70
C PHE A 231 22.03 1.94 -1.40
N VAL A 232 23.08 1.21 -1.06
CA VAL A 232 23.12 0.33 0.11
C VAL A 232 24.33 0.60 0.96
N SER A 233 24.16 0.50 2.28
CA SER A 233 25.26 0.66 3.23
C SER A 233 25.27 -0.50 4.20
N SER A 234 26.46 -1.04 4.51
CA SER A 234 26.63 -2.09 5.53
C SER A 234 26.74 -1.53 6.96
N VAL A 235 26.98 -0.22 7.10
CA VAL A 235 27.23 0.44 8.39
C VAL A 235 25.91 0.66 9.14
N PRO A 236 25.74 0.08 10.35
CA PRO A 236 24.55 0.32 11.17
C PRO A 236 24.45 1.77 11.67
N ILE A 237 23.23 2.28 11.81
CA ILE A 237 22.93 3.56 12.45
C ILE A 237 22.45 3.29 13.88
N GLU A 238 23.22 3.69 14.90
CA GLU A 238 22.94 3.34 16.29
C GLU A 238 21.95 4.30 16.97
N ASP A 239 22.04 5.61 16.68
CA ASP A 239 21.32 6.66 17.42
C ASP A 239 19.96 7.09 16.80
N ASN A 240 19.53 6.46 15.70
CA ASN A 240 18.24 6.75 15.07
C ASN A 240 17.61 5.46 14.53
N ASP A 241 16.64 4.94 15.30
CA ASP A 241 15.95 3.69 15.02
C ASP A 241 15.21 3.70 13.68
N ALA A 242 14.54 4.81 13.34
CA ALA A 242 13.85 4.97 12.07
C ALA A 242 14.80 4.93 10.87
N LYS A 243 15.96 5.62 10.95
CA LYS A 243 16.96 5.60 9.86
C LYS A 243 17.62 4.24 9.69
N GLU A 244 17.94 3.54 10.77
CA GLU A 244 18.49 2.18 10.70
C GLU A 244 17.52 1.18 10.06
N MET A 245 16.22 1.29 10.39
CA MET A 245 15.18 0.48 9.77
C MET A 245 15.11 0.72 8.26
N LYS A 246 15.14 1.99 7.84
CA LYS A 246 15.13 2.37 6.42
C LYS A 246 16.36 1.83 5.67
N ARG A 247 17.55 1.90 6.28
CA ARG A 247 18.79 1.34 5.71
C ARG A 247 18.67 -0.17 5.47
N ARG A 248 18.21 -0.94 6.45
CA ARG A 248 18.03 -2.41 6.30
C ARG A 248 17.04 -2.74 5.20
N SER A 249 15.93 -2.00 5.12
CA SER A 249 14.92 -2.17 4.07
C SER A 249 15.52 -1.99 2.67
N LYS A 250 16.28 -0.90 2.47
CA LYS A 250 16.95 -0.61 1.20
C LYS A 250 17.91 -1.72 0.79
N ASN A 251 18.69 -2.26 1.72
CA ASN A 251 19.61 -3.36 1.43
C ASN A 251 18.89 -4.63 0.96
N VAL A 252 17.77 -4.97 1.60
CA VAL A 252 16.95 -6.12 1.18
C VAL A 252 16.34 -5.87 -0.18
N GLU A 253 15.72 -4.71 -0.38
CA GLU A 253 15.12 -4.31 -1.64
C GLU A 253 16.12 -4.37 -2.79
N TRP A 254 17.30 -3.77 -2.64
CA TRP A 254 18.39 -3.83 -3.61
C TRP A 254 18.73 -5.27 -4.01
N GLY A 255 18.98 -6.14 -3.04
CA GLY A 255 19.35 -7.53 -3.30
C GLY A 255 18.30 -8.28 -4.12
N PHE A 256 17.01 -8.13 -3.77
CA PHE A 256 15.94 -8.81 -4.51
C PHE A 256 15.73 -8.24 -5.91
N ILE A 257 15.75 -6.91 -6.07
CA ILE A 257 15.54 -6.28 -7.37
C ILE A 257 16.69 -6.65 -8.30
N THR A 258 17.95 -6.48 -7.87
CA THR A 258 19.12 -6.73 -8.73
C THR A 258 19.26 -8.20 -9.11
N THR A 259 19.03 -9.15 -8.18
CA THR A 259 19.06 -10.58 -8.54
C THR A 259 17.97 -10.94 -9.54
N LYS A 260 16.74 -10.43 -9.38
CA LYS A 260 15.66 -10.68 -10.36
C LYS A 260 15.93 -10.02 -11.70
N ALA A 261 16.46 -8.79 -11.69
CA ALA A 261 16.82 -8.07 -12.91
C ALA A 261 17.92 -8.82 -13.66
N LYS A 262 18.91 -9.38 -12.96
CA LYS A 262 19.96 -10.25 -13.54
C LYS A 262 19.37 -11.46 -14.27
N LEU A 263 18.36 -12.11 -13.68
CA LEU A 263 17.68 -13.25 -14.32
C LEU A 263 16.90 -12.85 -15.58
N LEU A 264 16.48 -11.59 -15.68
CA LEU A 264 15.76 -11.04 -16.82
C LEU A 264 16.68 -10.28 -17.80
N TYR A 265 17.95 -10.09 -17.46
CA TYR A 265 18.89 -9.19 -18.16
C TYR A 265 19.09 -9.60 -19.63
N GLU A 266 19.17 -10.90 -19.91
CA GLU A 266 19.35 -11.44 -21.27
C GLU A 266 18.03 -11.71 -22.00
N HIS A 267 16.88 -11.52 -21.35
CA HIS A 267 15.58 -11.77 -21.95
C HIS A 267 15.07 -10.54 -22.70
N ASP A 268 14.71 -10.72 -23.97
CA ASP A 268 14.21 -9.64 -24.84
C ASP A 268 12.84 -9.10 -24.41
N VAL A 269 11.99 -9.91 -23.77
CA VAL A 269 10.71 -9.43 -23.23
C VAL A 269 10.24 -10.30 -22.09
N PHE A 270 9.65 -9.67 -21.08
CA PHE A 270 8.89 -10.33 -20.03
C PHE A 270 7.56 -9.61 -19.77
N TYR A 271 6.67 -10.28 -19.07
CA TYR A 271 5.34 -9.81 -18.69
C TYR A 271 5.08 -10.16 -17.24
N GLN A 272 4.18 -9.45 -16.58
CA GLN A 272 3.90 -9.68 -15.16
C GLN A 272 2.40 -9.78 -14.92
N TYR A 273 1.97 -10.80 -14.17
CA TYR A 273 0.60 -10.94 -13.74
C TYR A 273 0.24 -9.90 -12.69
N MET A 274 -1.05 -9.58 -12.69
CA MET A 274 -1.68 -8.56 -11.85
C MET A 274 -2.76 -9.20 -10.99
N GLN A 275 -3.13 -8.52 -9.91
CA GLN A 275 -4.24 -8.86 -9.03
C GLN A 275 -5.02 -7.61 -8.64
N ALA A 276 -6.34 -7.73 -8.60
CA ALA A 276 -7.23 -6.74 -8.03
C ALA A 276 -7.44 -7.02 -6.53
N ASP A 277 -7.47 -5.97 -5.70
CA ASP A 277 -8.03 -6.08 -4.36
C ASP A 277 -9.58 -6.04 -4.38
N TYR A 278 -10.21 -6.16 -3.20
CA TYR A 278 -11.68 -6.16 -3.07
C TYR A 278 -12.36 -4.83 -3.44
N ARG A 279 -11.58 -3.77 -3.73
CA ARG A 279 -12.05 -2.44 -4.15
C ARG A 279 -11.82 -2.21 -5.65
N GLY A 280 -11.11 -3.12 -6.33
CA GLY A 280 -10.76 -3.04 -7.74
C GLY A 280 -9.36 -2.45 -8.02
N ARG A 281 -8.60 -2.05 -7.00
CA ARG A 281 -7.22 -1.53 -7.23
C ARG A 281 -6.33 -2.65 -7.74
N LEU A 282 -5.59 -2.36 -8.80
CA LEU A 282 -4.73 -3.32 -9.50
C LEU A 282 -3.29 -3.26 -8.96
N TYR A 283 -2.72 -4.43 -8.69
CA TYR A 283 -1.39 -4.63 -8.15
C TYR A 283 -0.61 -5.64 -8.98
N TYR A 284 0.67 -5.41 -9.26
CA TYR A 284 1.52 -6.50 -9.73
C TYR A 284 1.61 -7.59 -8.67
N SER A 285 1.50 -8.85 -9.10
CA SER A 285 1.66 -9.99 -8.21
C SER A 285 3.13 -10.27 -7.89
N GLU A 286 4.04 -9.89 -8.80
CA GLU A 286 5.48 -9.93 -8.55
C GLU A 286 5.88 -8.90 -7.47
N SER A 287 6.75 -9.32 -6.56
CA SER A 287 7.29 -8.50 -5.48
C SER A 287 8.63 -7.86 -5.86
N PHE A 288 8.87 -6.65 -5.37
CA PHE A 288 10.11 -5.87 -5.60
C PHE A 288 10.32 -5.41 -7.04
N LEU A 289 10.70 -6.32 -7.96
CA LEU A 289 10.94 -5.99 -9.36
C LEU A 289 9.62 -5.99 -10.13
N ASN A 290 8.89 -4.89 -10.05
CA ASN A 290 7.72 -4.62 -10.84
C ASN A 290 7.59 -3.10 -11.05
N TYR A 291 6.77 -2.68 -12.01
CA TYR A 291 6.68 -1.25 -12.38
C TYR A 291 6.07 -0.37 -11.26
N GLN A 292 5.29 -0.96 -10.35
CA GLN A 292 4.77 -0.30 -9.14
C GLN A 292 5.78 -0.24 -7.99
N GLY A 293 6.98 -0.79 -8.17
CA GLY A 293 8.05 -0.81 -7.19
C GLY A 293 8.66 0.58 -6.95
N SER A 294 9.75 0.57 -6.17
CA SER A 294 10.56 1.76 -5.92
C SER A 294 11.26 2.27 -7.18
N ASP A 295 11.90 3.43 -7.07
CA ASP A 295 12.72 4.02 -8.15
C ASP A 295 13.76 3.02 -8.71
N LEU A 296 14.35 2.16 -7.85
CA LEU A 296 15.25 1.08 -8.26
C LEU A 296 14.60 0.17 -9.31
N ALA A 297 13.41 -0.37 -9.01
CA ALA A 297 12.70 -1.27 -9.92
C ALA A 297 12.17 -0.53 -11.14
N ARG A 298 11.53 0.62 -10.92
CA ARG A 298 10.84 1.38 -11.96
C ARG A 298 11.79 1.95 -13.00
N GLY A 299 12.87 2.60 -12.57
CA GLY A 299 13.86 3.20 -13.46
C GLY A 299 14.66 2.17 -14.28
N MET A 300 14.72 0.92 -13.82
CA MET A 300 15.30 -0.19 -14.58
C MET A 300 14.36 -0.79 -15.64
N MET A 301 13.07 -0.50 -15.60
CA MET A 301 12.09 -1.10 -16.50
C MET A 301 11.80 -0.19 -17.69
N SER A 302 11.78 -0.77 -18.89
CA SER A 302 11.38 -0.08 -20.12
C SER A 302 10.35 -0.90 -20.88
N PHE A 303 9.53 -0.24 -21.70
CA PHE A 303 8.59 -0.95 -22.56
C PHE A 303 9.35 -1.78 -23.61
N ALA A 304 8.86 -3.00 -23.86
CA ALA A 304 9.50 -3.88 -24.84
C ALA A 304 9.34 -3.37 -26.26
N ARG A 305 8.18 -2.78 -26.59
CA ARG A 305 8.02 -2.03 -27.83
C ARG A 305 8.55 -0.62 -27.62
N GLY A 306 9.16 -0.06 -28.65
CA GLY A 306 9.53 1.35 -28.67
C GLY A 306 8.68 2.10 -29.67
N LYS A 307 8.57 3.42 -29.48
CA LYS A 307 7.90 4.33 -30.43
C LYS A 307 8.85 5.44 -30.89
N PRO A 308 8.67 5.98 -32.10
CA PRO A 308 9.43 7.14 -32.56
C PRO A 308 9.28 8.31 -31.61
N MET A 309 10.40 8.97 -31.29
CA MET A 309 10.38 10.23 -30.57
C MET A 309 9.78 11.34 -31.45
N THR A 310 8.86 12.11 -30.90
CA THR A 310 8.19 13.26 -31.54
C THR A 310 8.56 14.56 -30.82
N GLU A 311 8.18 15.71 -31.36
CA GLU A 311 8.37 17.00 -30.69
C GLU A 311 7.62 17.06 -29.35
N ASP A 312 6.35 16.62 -29.33
CA ASP A 312 5.57 16.46 -28.09
C ASP A 312 6.25 15.47 -27.12
N GLY A 313 6.85 14.40 -27.66
CA GLY A 313 7.60 13.45 -26.86
C GLY A 313 8.84 14.06 -26.19
N LEU A 314 9.54 14.97 -26.86
CA LEU A 314 10.67 15.70 -26.28
C LEU A 314 10.22 16.62 -25.15
N PHE A 315 9.06 17.28 -25.31
CA PHE A 315 8.46 18.09 -24.25
C PHE A 315 8.22 17.24 -23.00
N TRP A 316 7.54 16.10 -23.13
CA TRP A 316 7.22 15.25 -21.99
C TRP A 316 8.42 14.53 -21.40
N LEU A 317 9.41 14.16 -22.23
CA LEU A 317 10.70 13.66 -21.73
C LEU A 317 11.41 14.73 -20.90
N ALA A 318 11.39 16.00 -21.31
CA ALA A 318 11.98 17.10 -20.56
C ALA A 318 11.27 17.32 -19.23
N VAL A 319 9.93 17.42 -19.24
CA VAL A 319 9.13 17.49 -18.00
C VAL A 319 9.47 16.35 -17.05
N HIS A 320 9.54 15.11 -17.54
CA HIS A 320 9.87 13.95 -16.72
C HIS A 320 11.31 14.00 -16.18
N THR A 321 12.26 14.45 -17.00
CA THR A 321 13.67 14.60 -16.60
C THR A 321 13.80 15.60 -15.46
N ALA A 322 13.16 16.76 -15.60
CA ALA A 322 13.15 17.83 -14.61
C ALA A 322 12.50 17.37 -13.28
N SER A 323 11.34 16.72 -13.35
CA SER A 323 10.63 16.18 -12.18
C SER A 323 11.35 15.00 -11.53
N SER A 324 12.21 14.27 -12.26
CA SER A 324 12.98 13.16 -11.69
C SER A 324 14.22 13.62 -10.92
N PHE A 325 14.87 14.72 -11.37
CA PHE A 325 15.92 15.37 -10.60
C PHE A 325 15.35 16.16 -9.42
N ASN A 326 14.30 16.93 -9.69
CA ASN A 326 13.56 17.78 -8.78
C ASN A 326 14.42 18.76 -7.96
N GLN A 327 15.20 19.58 -8.66
CA GLN A 327 16.02 20.63 -8.02
C GLN A 327 15.13 21.57 -7.19
N SER A 328 15.64 22.05 -6.07
CA SER A 328 14.97 23.07 -5.27
C SER A 328 15.72 24.39 -5.35
N TYR A 329 14.97 25.48 -5.53
CA TYR A 329 15.49 26.85 -5.59
C TYR A 329 14.96 27.65 -4.40
N ASN A 330 15.83 28.40 -3.74
CA ASN A 330 15.41 29.38 -2.74
C ASN A 330 14.79 30.60 -3.42
N ILE A 331 13.96 31.34 -2.68
CA ILE A 331 13.24 32.52 -3.19
C ILE A 331 14.15 33.58 -3.82
N ASP A 332 15.37 33.71 -3.30
CA ASP A 332 16.38 34.68 -3.77
C ASP A 332 17.31 34.10 -4.86
N GLU A 333 17.12 32.84 -5.23
CA GLU A 333 17.96 32.07 -6.17
C GLU A 333 17.14 31.51 -7.34
N LEU A 334 15.96 32.08 -7.60
CA LEU A 334 15.11 31.70 -8.72
C LEU A 334 15.83 32.01 -10.05
N PRO A 335 15.91 31.05 -11.00
CA PRO A 335 16.57 31.28 -12.28
C PRO A 335 15.91 32.36 -13.14
N GLU A 336 16.72 33.15 -13.86
CA GLU A 336 16.22 34.21 -14.76
C GLU A 336 15.37 33.70 -15.93
N TRP A 337 15.50 32.42 -16.28
CA TRP A 337 14.72 31.80 -17.36
C TRP A 337 13.30 31.41 -16.94
N CYS A 338 12.95 31.49 -15.65
CA CYS A 338 11.61 31.19 -15.16
C CYS A 338 10.62 32.27 -15.63
N GLU A 339 9.46 31.87 -16.15
CA GLU A 339 8.37 32.81 -16.48
C GLU A 339 7.27 32.86 -15.42
N GLY A 340 7.08 31.79 -14.64
CA GLY A 340 6.11 31.78 -13.55
C GLY A 340 6.43 32.82 -12.46
N GLU A 341 5.38 33.43 -11.87
CA GLU A 341 5.50 34.38 -10.75
C GLU A 341 5.87 33.69 -9.42
N TYR A 342 6.91 32.83 -9.39
CA TYR A 342 7.25 31.99 -8.24
C TYR A 342 7.65 32.79 -7.01
N GLN A 343 8.32 33.93 -7.16
CA GLN A 343 8.73 34.76 -6.04
C GLN A 343 7.51 35.27 -5.25
N LYS A 344 6.49 35.75 -5.97
CA LYS A 344 5.22 36.19 -5.38
C LYS A 344 4.48 35.02 -4.75
N TYR A 345 4.38 33.89 -5.46
CA TYR A 345 3.78 32.67 -4.92
C TYR A 345 4.43 32.24 -3.59
N LEU A 346 5.77 32.20 -3.54
CA LEU A 346 6.52 31.86 -2.33
C LEU A 346 6.28 32.83 -1.18
N GLN A 347 6.20 34.14 -1.45
CA GLN A 347 5.89 35.17 -0.45
C GLN A 347 4.48 34.99 0.12
N GLU A 348 3.48 34.80 -0.73
CA GLU A 348 2.08 34.57 -0.33
C GLU A 348 1.94 33.24 0.44
N GLU A 349 2.73 32.23 0.06
CA GLU A 349 2.74 30.92 0.70
C GLU A 349 3.59 30.83 1.97
N GLY A 350 4.43 31.84 2.24
CA GLY A 350 5.38 31.83 3.35
C GLY A 350 6.41 30.71 3.23
N LEU A 351 6.84 30.41 2.00
CA LEU A 351 7.78 29.35 1.66
C LEU A 351 9.14 29.96 1.28
N GLU A 352 10.22 29.31 1.74
CA GLU A 352 11.60 29.76 1.46
C GLU A 352 12.15 29.21 0.14
N SER A 353 11.57 28.12 -0.35
CA SER A 353 12.02 27.44 -1.57
C SER A 353 10.88 26.68 -2.25
N ILE A 354 11.06 26.45 -3.55
CA ILE A 354 10.18 25.70 -4.42
C ILE A 354 11.00 24.65 -5.19
N SER A 355 10.39 23.51 -5.43
CA SER A 355 10.99 22.40 -6.19
C SER A 355 10.47 22.41 -7.62
N VAL A 356 11.30 21.97 -8.58
CA VAL A 356 10.99 22.03 -10.03
C VAL A 356 9.70 21.27 -10.39
N ASP A 357 9.31 20.23 -9.64
CA ASP A 357 8.01 19.55 -9.81
C ASP A 357 6.79 20.46 -9.56
N LYS A 358 7.00 21.65 -8.98
CA LYS A 358 5.97 22.68 -8.77
C LYS A 358 6.06 23.85 -9.75
N PHE A 359 7.00 23.81 -10.69
CA PHE A 359 7.06 24.78 -11.77
C PHE A 359 5.96 24.50 -12.80
N THR A 360 5.65 25.50 -13.62
CA THR A 360 4.88 25.33 -14.86
C THR A 360 5.55 24.28 -15.75
N LEU A 361 4.78 23.65 -16.62
CA LEU A 361 5.31 22.60 -17.50
C LEU A 361 6.41 23.17 -18.41
N GLU A 362 6.24 24.39 -18.89
CA GLU A 362 7.21 25.13 -19.70
C GLU A 362 8.51 25.39 -18.95
N ASP A 363 8.43 25.83 -17.69
CA ASP A 363 9.63 26.09 -16.89
C ASP A 363 10.36 24.79 -16.50
N ARG A 364 9.65 23.67 -16.36
CA ARG A 364 10.29 22.34 -16.25
C ARG A 364 11.08 21.99 -17.50
N VAL A 365 10.53 22.26 -18.69
CA VAL A 365 11.25 22.07 -19.96
C VAL A 365 12.46 22.99 -20.07
N ARG A 366 12.34 24.25 -19.65
CA ARG A 366 13.47 25.19 -19.61
C ARG A 366 14.58 24.71 -18.69
N TRP A 367 14.24 24.17 -17.52
CA TRP A 367 15.23 23.55 -16.63
C TRP A 367 16.02 22.45 -17.35
N THR A 368 15.34 21.55 -18.10
CA THR A 368 16.03 20.51 -18.87
C THR A 368 16.94 21.11 -19.94
N ASN A 369 16.47 22.12 -20.68
CA ASN A 369 17.24 22.76 -21.74
C ASN A 369 18.50 23.46 -21.20
N ASP A 370 18.39 24.17 -20.07
CA ASP A 370 19.50 24.84 -19.39
C ASP A 370 20.57 23.83 -18.92
N ASN A 371 20.14 22.62 -18.54
CA ASN A 371 21.03 21.54 -18.07
C ASN A 371 21.45 20.55 -19.17
N MET A 372 21.03 20.73 -20.42
CA MET A 372 21.14 19.72 -21.50
C MET A 372 22.55 19.18 -21.71
N ASN A 373 23.57 20.04 -21.66
CA ASN A 373 24.97 19.62 -21.83
C ASN A 373 25.40 18.62 -20.74
N ILE A 374 25.01 18.87 -19.49
CA ILE A 374 25.31 18.00 -18.36
C ILE A 374 24.51 16.71 -18.48
N LEU A 375 23.22 16.78 -18.82
CA LEU A 375 22.36 15.61 -18.99
C LEU A 375 22.91 14.63 -20.03
N ILE A 376 23.37 15.14 -21.17
CA ILE A 376 23.97 14.33 -22.24
C ILE A 376 25.27 13.68 -21.78
N GLU A 377 26.13 14.41 -21.06
CA GLU A 377 27.38 13.84 -20.53
C GLU A 377 27.11 12.78 -19.47
N MET A 378 26.14 13.01 -18.58
CA MET A 378 25.71 12.02 -17.60
C MET A 378 25.14 10.77 -18.26
N GLY A 379 24.35 10.92 -19.33
CA GLY A 379 23.85 9.78 -20.11
C GLY A 379 24.98 9.02 -20.82
N ARG A 380 25.95 9.73 -21.39
CA ARG A 380 27.12 9.13 -22.04
C ARG A 380 27.93 8.27 -21.08
N GLU A 381 28.27 8.82 -19.92
CA GLU A 381 29.13 8.18 -18.92
C GLU A 381 28.32 7.34 -17.89
N SER A 382 27.00 7.26 -18.07
CA SER A 382 26.05 6.54 -17.18
C SER A 382 26.15 6.93 -15.71
N ILE A 383 26.26 8.24 -15.44
CA ILE A 383 26.46 8.81 -14.10
C ILE A 383 25.16 8.79 -13.30
N ILE A 384 25.22 8.24 -12.09
CA ILE A 384 24.13 8.29 -11.12
C ILE A 384 24.19 9.59 -10.32
N ALA A 385 23.11 10.36 -10.37
CA ALA A 385 22.96 11.60 -9.61
C ALA A 385 22.37 11.32 -8.22
N ASP A 386 23.19 11.03 -7.21
CA ASP A 386 22.70 10.70 -5.85
C ASP A 386 21.89 11.84 -5.20
N ILE A 387 22.05 13.07 -5.70
CA ILE A 387 21.31 14.26 -5.26
C ILE A 387 19.91 14.39 -5.89
N ALA A 388 19.62 13.63 -6.96
CA ALA A 388 18.30 13.63 -7.60
C ALA A 388 17.26 12.97 -6.68
N GLU A 389 16.00 13.41 -6.77
CA GLU A 389 14.91 12.78 -6.01
C GLU A 389 14.68 11.32 -6.44
N LYS A 390 14.77 11.04 -7.75
CA LYS A 390 14.60 9.72 -8.36
C LYS A 390 15.86 9.37 -9.18
N PRO A 391 16.98 9.02 -8.53
CA PRO A 391 18.29 8.89 -9.18
C PRO A 391 18.32 7.87 -10.33
N VAL A 392 17.55 6.77 -10.23
CA VAL A 392 17.54 5.71 -11.25
C VAL A 392 16.68 6.10 -12.43
N SER A 393 15.47 6.63 -12.19
CA SER A 393 14.62 7.16 -13.26
C SER A 393 15.27 8.35 -13.97
N PHE A 394 15.99 9.19 -13.23
CA PHE A 394 16.74 10.31 -13.80
C PHE A 394 17.89 9.83 -14.70
N LEU A 395 18.66 8.82 -14.28
CA LEU A 395 19.67 8.21 -15.15
C LEU A 395 19.02 7.67 -16.43
N ALA A 396 17.88 6.99 -16.34
CA ALA A 396 17.16 6.49 -17.51
C ALA A 396 16.79 7.62 -18.49
N CYS A 397 16.39 8.79 -17.99
CA CYS A 397 16.14 9.99 -18.79
C CYS A 397 17.44 10.51 -19.45
N CYS A 398 18.54 10.60 -18.71
CA CYS A 398 19.83 11.06 -19.25
C CYS A 398 20.33 10.15 -20.40
N LEU A 399 20.15 8.83 -20.26
CA LEU A 399 20.47 7.86 -21.31
C LEU A 399 19.64 8.10 -22.57
N GLU A 400 18.34 8.35 -22.42
CA GLU A 400 17.44 8.67 -23.54
C GLU A 400 17.85 9.97 -24.24
N TRP A 401 18.21 11.03 -23.51
CA TRP A 401 18.70 12.28 -24.09
C TRP A 401 20.01 12.10 -24.89
N TYR A 402 20.96 11.35 -24.34
CA TYR A 402 22.21 11.03 -25.03
C TYR A 402 21.96 10.24 -26.32
N ASP A 403 21.12 9.20 -26.26
CA ASP A 403 20.83 8.35 -27.42
C ASP A 403 20.01 9.10 -28.49
N TYR A 404 19.08 9.97 -28.07
CA TYR A 404 18.39 10.90 -28.95
C TYR A 404 19.37 11.82 -29.67
N GLN A 405 20.30 12.48 -28.95
CA GLN A 405 21.28 13.38 -29.57
C GLN A 405 22.16 12.64 -30.58
N LYS A 406 22.55 11.40 -30.28
CA LYS A 406 23.32 10.55 -31.19
C LYS A 406 22.51 10.22 -32.45
N ALA A 407 21.24 9.84 -32.30
CA ALA A 407 20.37 9.56 -33.44
C ALA A 407 20.20 10.79 -34.34
N VAL A 408 20.00 11.97 -33.78
CA VAL A 408 19.93 13.24 -34.52
C VAL A 408 21.24 13.51 -35.29
N LYS A 409 22.40 13.36 -34.65
CA LYS A 409 23.72 13.52 -35.30
C LYS A 409 23.91 12.55 -36.47
N ASP A 410 23.39 11.33 -36.33
CA ASP A 410 23.44 10.29 -37.36
C ASP A 410 22.32 10.42 -38.42
N ASN A 411 21.46 11.44 -38.32
CA ASN A 411 20.29 11.64 -39.18
C ASN A 411 19.33 10.43 -39.17
N ARG A 412 19.07 9.86 -37.98
CA ARG A 412 18.16 8.73 -37.74
C ARG A 412 17.03 9.14 -36.79
N ILE A 413 15.87 8.51 -36.97
CA ILE A 413 14.76 8.61 -36.01
C ILE A 413 15.13 7.83 -34.74
N TYR A 414 15.04 8.49 -33.60
CA TYR A 414 15.22 7.83 -32.30
C TYR A 414 13.95 7.07 -31.91
N ILE A 415 14.12 5.85 -31.41
CA ILE A 415 13.02 5.00 -30.93
C ILE A 415 13.17 4.90 -29.40
N SER A 416 12.23 5.49 -28.68
CA SER A 416 12.21 5.51 -27.22
C SER A 416 11.44 4.32 -26.66
N HIS A 417 11.97 3.77 -25.58
CA HIS A 417 11.35 2.69 -24.81
C HIS A 417 10.96 3.13 -23.39
N LEU A 418 11.34 4.34 -22.99
CA LEU A 418 11.13 4.84 -21.63
C LEU A 418 9.63 5.10 -21.37
N PRO A 419 9.07 4.52 -20.30
CA PRO A 419 7.76 4.91 -19.79
C PRO A 419 7.85 6.29 -19.13
N VAL A 420 7.08 7.25 -19.64
CA VAL A 420 6.94 8.59 -19.06
C VAL A 420 5.68 8.63 -18.20
N PRO A 421 5.81 8.82 -16.87
CA PRO A 421 4.68 8.90 -15.95
C PRO A 421 4.02 10.28 -15.92
N VAL A 422 2.72 10.28 -15.71
CA VAL A 422 1.87 11.42 -15.39
C VAL A 422 1.15 11.14 -14.07
N ASP A 423 1.36 12.00 -13.07
CA ASP A 423 1.00 11.74 -11.67
C ASP A 423 -0.22 12.56 -11.23
N GLY A 424 -1.24 11.90 -10.67
CA GLY A 424 -2.42 12.57 -10.11
C GLY A 424 -2.10 13.37 -8.84
N SER A 425 -2.45 14.66 -8.83
CA SER A 425 -2.24 15.53 -7.67
C SER A 425 -3.34 15.36 -6.63
N ASN A 426 -3.04 14.76 -5.47
CA ASN A 426 -4.01 14.60 -4.36
C ASN A 426 -5.28 13.81 -4.77
N ASN A 427 -5.11 12.69 -5.49
CA ASN A 427 -6.21 11.99 -6.16
C ASN A 427 -7.47 11.73 -5.28
N GLY A 428 -7.30 11.27 -4.04
CA GLY A 428 -8.44 11.08 -3.12
C GLY A 428 -9.26 12.36 -2.87
N TRP A 429 -8.62 13.52 -2.81
CA TRP A 429 -9.28 14.82 -2.68
C TRP A 429 -9.86 15.32 -4.01
N GLN A 430 -9.27 14.98 -5.15
CA GLN A 430 -9.84 15.25 -6.48
C GLN A 430 -11.20 14.57 -6.64
N HIS A 431 -11.30 13.27 -6.33
CA HIS A 431 -12.58 12.55 -6.36
C HIS A 431 -13.62 13.15 -5.40
N LEU A 432 -13.23 13.45 -4.16
CA LEU A 432 -14.14 14.05 -3.18
C LEU A 432 -14.58 15.48 -3.55
N GLY A 433 -13.67 16.28 -4.12
CA GLY A 433 -13.96 17.61 -4.64
C GLY A 433 -14.95 17.58 -5.78
N ALA A 434 -14.79 16.63 -6.71
CA ALA A 434 -15.71 16.43 -7.83
C ALA A 434 -17.10 15.95 -7.37
N ILE A 435 -17.17 15.00 -6.42
CA ILE A 435 -18.46 14.51 -5.86
C ILE A 435 -19.22 15.64 -5.17
N SER A 436 -18.52 16.43 -4.35
CA SER A 436 -19.13 17.53 -3.57
C SER A 436 -19.37 18.81 -4.39
N LYS A 437 -18.78 18.89 -5.58
CA LYS A 437 -18.68 20.11 -6.38
C LYS A 437 -18.10 21.30 -5.61
N ASP A 438 -17.18 21.07 -4.69
CA ASP A 438 -16.54 22.13 -3.90
C ASP A 438 -15.48 22.86 -4.74
N SER A 439 -15.77 24.10 -5.17
CA SER A 439 -14.89 24.91 -6.03
C SER A 439 -13.61 25.35 -5.32
N HIS A 440 -13.65 25.55 -4.00
CA HIS A 440 -12.45 25.87 -3.24
C HIS A 440 -11.52 24.65 -3.18
N THR A 441 -12.07 23.48 -2.83
CA THR A 441 -11.30 22.22 -2.89
C THR A 441 -10.75 22.00 -4.30
N GLY A 442 -11.58 22.19 -5.34
CA GLY A 442 -11.19 22.01 -6.74
C GLY A 442 -9.97 22.83 -7.16
N ARG A 443 -9.90 24.11 -6.75
CA ARG A 443 -8.70 24.96 -6.94
C ARG A 443 -7.44 24.40 -6.28
N LEU A 444 -7.56 23.87 -5.07
CA LEU A 444 -6.42 23.38 -4.29
C LEU A 444 -5.83 22.07 -4.81
N VAL A 445 -6.60 21.30 -5.58
CA VAL A 445 -6.21 19.95 -6.03
C VAL A 445 -6.18 19.81 -7.56
N GLY A 446 -6.19 20.92 -8.29
CA GLY A 446 -6.01 20.96 -9.73
C GLY A 446 -7.22 20.51 -10.55
N LEU A 447 -8.45 20.65 -10.04
CA LEU A 447 -9.67 20.39 -10.83
C LEU A 447 -10.08 21.56 -11.72
N VAL A 448 -9.43 22.72 -11.57
CA VAL A 448 -9.67 23.93 -12.36
C VAL A 448 -8.33 24.52 -12.79
N PRO A 449 -8.28 25.26 -13.91
CA PRO A 449 -7.05 25.91 -14.36
C PRO A 449 -6.54 26.91 -13.33
N VAL A 450 -5.23 26.88 -13.10
CA VAL A 450 -4.47 27.80 -12.25
C VAL A 450 -3.10 28.00 -12.88
N ASP A 451 -2.49 29.18 -12.71
CA ASP A 451 -1.19 29.48 -13.32
C ASP A 451 -0.02 28.74 -12.65
N ILE A 452 -0.10 28.57 -11.32
CA ILE A 452 0.86 27.81 -10.51
C ILE A 452 0.06 26.86 -9.63
N GLN A 453 0.49 25.59 -9.57
CA GLN A 453 -0.17 24.58 -8.77
C GLN A 453 -0.17 24.95 -7.27
N TYR A 454 -1.35 25.05 -6.68
CA TYR A 454 -1.48 25.21 -5.23
C TYR A 454 -0.99 23.97 -4.47
N ASP A 455 -0.31 24.20 -3.35
CA ASP A 455 0.03 23.13 -2.41
C ASP A 455 -1.03 23.03 -1.30
N PHE A 456 -2.00 22.14 -1.49
CA PHE A 456 -3.03 21.81 -0.49
C PHE A 456 -2.45 21.58 0.92
N TYR A 457 -1.27 20.94 1.03
CA TYR A 457 -0.66 20.63 2.32
C TYR A 457 -0.14 21.88 3.03
N VAL A 458 0.29 22.90 2.28
CA VAL A 458 0.68 24.21 2.83
C VAL A 458 -0.56 24.93 3.37
N GLN A 459 -1.69 24.90 2.65
CA GLN A 459 -2.93 25.49 3.15
C GLN A 459 -3.40 24.85 4.46
N THR A 460 -3.34 23.52 4.55
CA THR A 460 -3.68 22.83 5.81
C THR A 460 -2.66 23.10 6.92
N ALA A 461 -1.39 23.34 6.60
CA ALA A 461 -0.35 23.72 7.55
C ALA A 461 -0.57 25.14 8.10
N LYS A 462 -0.86 26.11 7.23
CA LYS A 462 -1.23 27.49 7.61
C LYS A 462 -2.46 27.51 8.51
N GLN A 463 -3.50 26.77 8.12
CA GLN A 463 -4.72 26.72 8.91
C GLN A 463 -4.50 26.02 10.26
N LEU A 464 -3.66 24.97 10.32
CA LEU A 464 -3.23 24.36 11.58
C LEU A 464 -2.52 25.37 12.48
N TYR A 465 -1.55 26.11 11.92
CA TYR A 465 -0.79 27.13 12.64
C TYR A 465 -1.69 28.20 13.28
N ASN A 466 -2.73 28.64 12.56
CA ASN A 466 -3.70 29.62 13.05
C ASN A 466 -4.62 29.06 14.17
N LEU A 467 -4.87 27.75 14.17
CA LEU A 467 -5.70 27.08 15.18
C LEU A 467 -4.94 26.75 16.48
N VAL A 468 -3.61 26.86 16.50
CA VAL A 468 -2.80 26.53 17.67
C VAL A 468 -2.88 27.63 18.72
N THR A 469 -3.45 27.31 19.88
CA THR A 469 -3.52 28.21 21.05
C THR A 469 -2.68 27.74 22.24
N ASP A 470 -2.09 26.55 22.17
CA ASP A 470 -1.21 26.00 23.22
C ASP A 470 0.19 26.61 23.08
N ASP A 471 0.67 27.28 24.12
CA ASP A 471 1.93 28.04 24.10
C ASP A 471 3.15 27.19 23.73
N ARG A 472 3.18 25.92 24.17
CA ARG A 472 4.26 25.00 23.84
C ARG A 472 4.24 24.68 22.36
N LEU A 473 3.08 24.28 21.82
CA LEU A 473 2.94 23.98 20.40
C LEU A 473 3.24 25.21 19.55
N LYS A 474 2.76 26.38 19.97
CA LYS A 474 3.01 27.65 19.29
C LYS A 474 4.50 27.97 19.22
N CYS A 475 5.21 27.87 20.35
CA CYS A 475 6.66 28.08 20.43
C CYS A 475 7.46 27.10 19.55
N ILE A 476 7.00 25.85 19.39
CA ILE A 476 7.61 24.89 18.47
C ILE A 476 7.38 25.33 17.02
N LEU A 477 6.12 25.58 16.64
CA LEU A 477 5.75 25.93 15.27
C LEU A 477 6.35 27.27 14.82
N ASP A 478 6.48 28.26 15.71
CA ASP A 478 7.09 29.56 15.41
C ASP A 478 8.58 29.43 15.05
N LYS A 479 9.26 28.36 15.47
CA LYS A 479 10.65 28.05 15.10
C LYS A 479 10.76 27.21 13.83
N MET A 480 9.65 26.64 13.36
CA MET A 480 9.64 25.77 12.19
C MET A 480 9.31 26.58 10.93
N PRO A 481 10.18 26.56 9.90
CA PRO A 481 9.80 27.07 8.59
C PRO A 481 8.55 26.36 8.06
N MET A 482 7.72 27.05 7.26
CA MET A 482 6.48 26.48 6.73
C MET A 482 6.74 25.19 5.94
N LYS A 483 7.87 25.09 5.23
CA LYS A 483 8.32 23.87 4.54
C LYS A 483 8.42 22.66 5.49
N HIS A 484 8.89 22.87 6.72
CA HIS A 484 9.02 21.81 7.73
C HIS A 484 7.68 21.44 8.36
N ILE A 485 6.81 22.44 8.62
CA ILE A 485 5.44 22.18 9.09
C ILE A 485 4.67 21.39 8.03
N ARG A 486 4.76 21.81 6.76
CA ARG A 486 4.19 21.07 5.63
C ARG A 486 4.73 19.64 5.58
N LYS A 487 6.06 19.45 5.57
CA LYS A 487 6.69 18.13 5.38
C LYS A 487 6.46 17.15 6.54
N GLY A 488 6.73 17.59 7.78
CA GLY A 488 6.71 16.72 8.96
C GLY A 488 5.36 16.63 9.67
N ILE A 489 4.50 17.65 9.54
CA ILE A 489 3.25 17.75 10.31
C ILE A 489 2.03 17.56 9.41
N SER A 490 1.91 18.35 8.34
CA SER A 490 0.65 18.45 7.59
C SER A 490 0.50 17.39 6.49
N LYS A 491 1.52 17.19 5.65
CA LYS A 491 1.43 16.43 4.39
C LYS A 491 0.82 15.04 4.55
N ARG A 492 1.43 14.13 5.33
CA ARG A 492 0.95 12.76 5.47
C ARG A 492 -0.39 12.65 6.20
N GLY A 493 -0.62 13.52 7.19
CA GLY A 493 -1.90 13.60 7.88
C GLY A 493 -3.04 14.00 6.94
N SER A 494 -2.84 15.06 6.14
CA SER A 494 -3.80 15.55 5.16
C SER A 494 -4.03 14.58 4.00
N MET A 495 -2.99 13.92 3.50
CA MET A 495 -3.11 12.86 2.48
C MET A 495 -3.96 11.69 2.97
N THR A 496 -3.66 11.19 4.17
CA THR A 496 -4.34 10.00 4.72
C THR A 496 -5.76 10.30 5.22
N ARG A 497 -6.09 11.59 5.41
CA ARG A 497 -7.42 12.00 5.89
C ARG A 497 -8.52 11.80 4.85
N ALA A 498 -8.25 11.98 3.56
CA ALA A 498 -9.18 11.61 2.47
C ALA A 498 -9.63 10.14 2.58
N TYR A 499 -8.80 9.31 3.20
CA TYR A 499 -9.05 7.89 3.44
C TYR A 499 -9.45 7.58 4.90
N SER A 500 -10.10 8.53 5.58
CA SER A 500 -10.63 8.39 6.94
C SER A 500 -9.59 8.08 8.04
N ALA A 501 -8.30 8.37 7.83
CA ALA A 501 -7.32 8.22 8.91
C ALA A 501 -7.74 9.04 10.14
N GLY A 502 -7.73 8.39 11.31
CA GLY A 502 -8.09 9.00 12.60
C GLY A 502 -6.91 9.68 13.26
N ALA A 503 -7.18 10.56 14.24
CA ALA A 503 -6.18 11.38 14.92
C ALA A 503 -4.99 10.57 15.46
N ARG A 504 -5.24 9.42 16.11
CA ARG A 504 -4.18 8.54 16.64
C ARG A 504 -3.21 8.09 15.55
N LYS A 505 -3.75 7.60 14.42
CA LYS A 505 -2.91 7.12 13.32
C LYS A 505 -2.14 8.26 12.67
N ILE A 506 -2.77 9.43 12.55
CA ILE A 506 -2.11 10.64 12.06
C ILE A 506 -0.98 11.07 12.99
N ALA A 507 -1.17 11.02 14.32
CA ALA A 507 -0.13 11.36 15.29
C ALA A 507 1.07 10.40 15.23
N GLU A 508 0.81 9.10 15.13
CA GLU A 508 1.84 8.07 14.96
C GLU A 508 2.67 8.31 13.69
N ASN A 509 1.99 8.54 12.56
CA ASN A 509 2.64 8.88 11.29
C ASN A 509 3.46 10.17 11.39
N MET A 510 2.86 11.22 11.96
CA MET A 510 3.47 12.53 12.12
C MET A 510 4.78 12.46 12.92
N PHE A 511 4.77 11.76 14.06
CA PHE A 511 5.98 11.63 14.87
C PHE A 511 7.06 10.81 14.15
N PHE A 512 6.68 9.78 13.39
CA PHE A 512 7.62 9.03 12.56
C PHE A 512 8.25 9.90 11.46
N ASP A 513 7.45 10.74 10.79
CA ASP A 513 7.95 11.67 9.77
C ASP A 513 8.89 12.72 10.43
N CYS A 514 8.54 13.25 11.61
CA CYS A 514 9.43 14.12 12.39
C CYS A 514 10.74 13.43 12.84
N LYS A 515 10.73 12.12 13.11
CA LYS A 515 11.96 11.36 13.41
C LYS A 515 12.84 11.17 12.18
N THR A 516 12.23 10.93 11.03
CA THR A 516 12.93 10.74 9.75
C THR A 516 13.70 11.99 9.34
N GLU A 517 13.13 13.16 9.64
CA GLU A 517 13.71 14.48 9.35
C GLU A 517 14.49 15.08 10.54
N ASP A 518 14.71 14.32 11.62
CA ASP A 518 15.36 14.76 12.87
C ASP A 518 14.69 15.96 13.58
N PHE A 519 13.46 16.33 13.22
CA PHE A 519 12.69 17.42 13.83
C PHE A 519 12.45 17.24 15.33
N HIS A 520 12.39 16.00 15.81
CA HIS A 520 12.35 15.70 17.26
C HIS A 520 13.60 16.17 18.02
N LEU A 521 14.75 16.26 17.34
CA LEU A 521 16.00 16.82 17.88
C LEU A 521 16.06 18.33 17.61
N THR A 522 15.79 18.75 16.37
CA THR A 522 15.91 20.16 15.93
C THR A 522 14.92 21.09 16.64
N TYR A 523 13.67 20.65 16.78
CA TYR A 523 12.57 21.47 17.32
C TYR A 523 12.05 20.97 18.67
N GLY A 524 12.55 19.83 19.17
CA GLY A 524 12.09 19.25 20.43
C GLY A 524 10.63 18.77 20.39
N ILE A 525 10.11 18.44 19.20
CA ILE A 525 8.75 17.91 19.04
C ILE A 525 8.67 16.48 19.60
N THR A 526 7.65 16.22 20.41
CA THR A 526 7.45 14.92 21.06
C THR A 526 6.24 14.19 20.49
N GLN A 527 6.07 12.92 20.87
CA GLN A 527 4.89 12.14 20.51
C GLN A 527 3.59 12.76 21.07
N ASP A 528 3.63 13.29 22.30
CA ASP A 528 2.48 13.96 22.93
C ASP A 528 2.10 15.25 22.18
N ASP A 529 3.08 15.96 21.64
CA ASP A 529 2.82 17.13 20.79
C ASP A 529 2.09 16.71 19.50
N CYS A 530 2.52 15.61 18.88
CA CYS A 530 1.88 15.06 17.68
C CYS A 530 0.43 14.59 17.96
N ASP A 531 0.14 14.06 19.15
CA ASP A 531 -1.21 13.69 19.57
C ASP A 531 -2.16 14.90 19.65
N LYS A 532 -1.66 16.07 20.04
CA LYS A 532 -2.42 17.32 20.03
C LYS A 532 -2.54 17.89 18.62
N LEU A 533 -1.42 17.98 17.89
CA LEU A 533 -1.34 18.52 16.54
C LEU A 533 -2.21 17.74 15.56
N SER A 534 -2.29 16.41 15.67
CA SER A 534 -3.14 15.58 14.80
C SER A 534 -4.63 15.96 14.87
N LYS A 535 -5.14 16.30 16.06
CA LYS A 535 -6.52 16.73 16.26
C LYS A 535 -6.76 18.11 15.65
N LEU A 536 -5.79 19.02 15.82
CA LEU A 536 -5.85 20.36 15.23
C LEU A 536 -5.72 20.28 13.70
N LEU A 537 -4.92 19.35 13.17
CA LEU A 537 -4.75 19.16 11.73
C LEU A 537 -6.06 18.67 11.10
N ILE A 538 -6.78 17.74 11.74
CA ILE A 538 -8.11 17.34 11.26
C ILE A 538 -9.05 18.55 11.23
N LYS A 539 -9.04 19.40 12.26
CA LYS A 539 -9.85 20.63 12.25
C LYS A 539 -9.43 21.58 11.13
N ALA A 540 -8.14 21.74 10.90
CA ALA A 540 -7.60 22.57 9.82
C ALA A 540 -8.08 22.06 8.46
N ILE A 541 -7.93 20.76 8.19
CA ILE A 541 -8.44 20.11 6.97
C ILE A 541 -9.95 20.34 6.82
N ASN A 542 -10.71 20.25 7.91
CA ASN A 542 -12.15 20.52 7.88
C ASN A 542 -12.52 21.94 7.47
N MET A 543 -11.68 22.91 7.79
CA MET A 543 -11.91 24.31 7.39
C MET A 543 -11.44 24.58 5.97
N VAL A 544 -10.41 23.87 5.50
CA VAL A 544 -9.86 24.03 4.14
C VAL A 544 -10.72 23.31 3.09
N CYS A 545 -11.24 22.11 3.38
CA CYS A 545 -12.01 21.32 2.40
C CYS A 545 -13.33 20.78 3.01
N PRO A 546 -14.32 21.65 3.28
CA PRO A 546 -15.56 21.24 3.94
C PRO A 546 -16.43 20.30 3.10
N GLY A 547 -16.54 20.50 1.78
CA GLY A 547 -17.38 19.70 0.89
C GLY A 547 -17.02 18.20 0.87
N PRO A 548 -15.74 17.85 0.66
CA PRO A 548 -15.24 16.49 0.83
C PRO A 548 -15.65 15.82 2.14
N LEU A 549 -15.57 16.53 3.27
CA LEU A 549 -15.87 15.93 4.58
C LEU A 549 -17.37 15.75 4.81
N HIS A 550 -18.20 16.64 4.29
CA HIS A 550 -19.64 16.42 4.26
C HIS A 550 -20.00 15.17 3.44
N THR A 551 -19.30 14.93 2.32
CA THR A 551 -19.42 13.69 1.54
C THR A 551 -19.04 12.45 2.35
N MET A 552 -17.92 12.50 3.08
CA MET A 552 -17.49 11.39 3.93
C MET A 552 -18.53 11.10 5.04
N ALA A 553 -19.11 12.14 5.64
CA ALA A 553 -20.15 12.01 6.65
C ALA A 553 -21.47 11.45 6.07
N PHE A 554 -21.82 11.84 4.84
CA PHE A 554 -22.97 11.27 4.13
C PHE A 554 -22.78 9.77 3.87
N LEU A 555 -21.62 9.34 3.34
CA LEU A 555 -21.30 7.93 3.14
C LEU A 555 -21.39 7.12 4.46
N GLN A 556 -20.96 7.70 5.58
CA GLN A 556 -21.11 7.09 6.91
C GLN A 556 -22.57 6.84 7.30
N LYS A 557 -23.45 7.83 7.07
CA LYS A 557 -24.89 7.70 7.36
C LYS A 557 -25.55 6.67 6.43
N ILE A 558 -25.20 6.67 5.15
CA ILE A 558 -25.68 5.68 4.17
C ILE A 558 -25.27 4.25 4.58
N ALA A 559 -23.99 4.06 4.95
CA ALA A 559 -23.52 2.77 5.47
C ALA A 559 -24.24 2.35 6.75
N GLN A 560 -24.47 3.28 7.68
CA GLN A 560 -25.19 3.00 8.92
C GLN A 560 -26.63 2.57 8.64
N TYR A 561 -27.31 3.22 7.70
CA TYR A 561 -28.66 2.85 7.30
C TYR A 561 -28.70 1.46 6.64
N GLU A 562 -27.78 1.16 5.72
CA GLU A 562 -27.78 -0.12 5.01
C GLU A 562 -27.48 -1.30 5.96
N ILE A 563 -26.51 -1.16 6.87
CA ILE A 563 -26.21 -2.18 7.90
C ILE A 563 -27.31 -2.24 8.98
N GLY A 564 -27.96 -1.11 9.26
CA GLY A 564 -29.05 -0.98 10.22
C GLY A 564 -28.60 -0.61 11.64
N GLU A 565 -29.50 0.06 12.35
CA GLU A 565 -29.36 0.37 13.77
C GLU A 565 -30.12 -0.68 14.61
N TYR A 566 -29.42 -1.23 15.60
CA TYR A 566 -29.97 -2.26 16.47
C TYR A 566 -30.01 -1.79 17.92
N LYS A 567 -31.12 -2.07 18.60
CA LYS A 567 -31.24 -1.92 20.06
C LYS A 567 -31.40 -3.27 20.73
N LYS A 568 -30.89 -3.35 21.95
CA LYS A 568 -31.11 -4.49 22.84
C LYS A 568 -32.46 -4.33 23.54
N PHE A 569 -33.18 -5.43 23.65
CA PHE A 569 -34.48 -5.49 24.31
C PHE A 569 -34.43 -6.52 25.43
N CYS A 570 -35.00 -6.15 26.58
CA CYS A 570 -35.20 -7.00 27.73
C CYS A 570 -36.23 -8.11 27.40
N PRO A 571 -36.27 -9.22 28.17
CA PRO A 571 -37.25 -10.28 27.97
C PRO A 571 -38.71 -9.80 28.04
N ASN A 572 -38.97 -8.74 28.80
CA ASN A 572 -40.28 -8.09 28.93
C ASN A 572 -40.68 -7.26 27.69
N GLY A 573 -39.78 -7.09 26.71
CA GLY A 573 -40.04 -6.37 25.47
C GLY A 573 -39.66 -4.89 25.48
N ASP A 574 -39.17 -4.34 26.60
CA ASP A 574 -38.69 -2.96 26.70
C ASP A 574 -37.27 -2.81 26.16
N VAL A 575 -36.91 -1.59 25.73
CA VAL A 575 -35.54 -1.27 25.33
C VAL A 575 -34.63 -1.38 26.55
N ALA A 576 -33.53 -2.11 26.41
CA ALA A 576 -32.56 -2.32 27.47
C ALA A 576 -31.96 -0.99 27.93
N GLY A 577 -32.09 -0.71 29.22
CA GLY A 577 -31.62 0.50 29.87
C GLY A 577 -30.17 0.42 30.37
N PRO A 578 -29.79 1.28 31.32
CA PRO A 578 -28.46 1.29 31.94
C PRO A 578 -28.08 -0.06 32.58
N GLU A 579 -29.05 -0.84 33.02
CA GLU A 579 -28.85 -2.16 33.64
C GLU A 579 -28.09 -3.13 32.73
N TYR A 580 -28.41 -3.16 31.43
CA TYR A 580 -27.69 -4.00 30.47
C TYR A 580 -26.21 -3.61 30.36
N LYS A 581 -25.92 -2.31 30.36
CA LYS A 581 -24.53 -1.82 30.30
C LYS A 581 -23.76 -2.20 31.56
N GLN A 582 -24.41 -2.16 32.73
CA GLN A 582 -23.82 -2.58 33.99
C GLN A 582 -23.53 -4.09 33.99
N LEU A 583 -24.49 -4.93 33.58
CA LEU A 583 -24.30 -6.38 33.45
C LEU A 583 -23.14 -6.74 32.51
N VAL A 584 -23.02 -6.06 31.37
CA VAL A 584 -21.87 -6.26 30.44
C VAL A 584 -20.55 -5.85 31.09
N LYS A 585 -20.54 -4.77 31.89
CA LYS A 585 -19.35 -4.30 32.59
C LYS A 585 -18.93 -5.31 33.67
N ASP A 586 -19.88 -5.76 34.50
CA ASP A 586 -19.64 -6.71 35.58
C ASP A 586 -19.15 -8.06 35.02
N GLN A 587 -19.80 -8.56 33.97
CA GLN A 587 -19.36 -9.76 33.26
C GLN A 587 -17.92 -9.59 32.75
N LYS A 588 -17.59 -8.44 32.16
CA LYS A 588 -16.25 -8.18 31.62
C LYS A 588 -15.20 -8.12 32.73
N GLU A 589 -15.48 -7.43 33.85
CA GLU A 589 -14.57 -7.34 35.00
C GLU A 589 -14.26 -8.74 35.55
N LEU A 590 -15.29 -9.53 35.86
CA LEU A 590 -15.16 -10.93 36.28
C LEU A 590 -14.40 -11.76 35.24
N TYR A 591 -14.78 -11.69 33.96
CA TYR A 591 -14.14 -12.45 32.88
C TYR A 591 -12.63 -12.16 32.80
N THR A 592 -12.22 -10.91 32.98
CA THR A 592 -10.81 -10.49 32.93
C THR A 592 -9.99 -10.81 34.19
N LYS A 593 -10.63 -11.15 35.31
CA LYS A 593 -9.94 -11.55 36.54
C LYS A 593 -9.10 -12.81 36.32
N LYS A 594 -7.84 -12.80 36.76
CA LYS A 594 -6.86 -13.86 36.44
C LYS A 594 -7.11 -15.15 37.22
N ASP A 595 -7.36 -15.01 38.52
CA ASP A 595 -7.69 -16.09 39.45
C ASP A 595 -9.13 -15.87 39.94
N LYS A 596 -10.02 -16.81 39.61
CA LYS A 596 -11.45 -16.77 39.96
C LYS A 596 -11.75 -17.82 41.01
N THR A 597 -12.58 -17.51 41.99
CA THR A 597 -13.18 -18.52 42.88
C THR A 597 -14.30 -19.29 42.16
N ASP A 598 -14.72 -20.42 42.71
CA ASP A 598 -15.86 -21.17 42.16
C ASP A 598 -17.16 -20.33 42.16
N GLU A 599 -17.35 -19.50 43.18
CA GLU A 599 -18.47 -18.54 43.28
C GLU A 599 -18.43 -17.50 42.14
N GLU A 600 -17.26 -16.97 41.81
CA GLU A 600 -17.09 -16.00 40.72
C GLU A 600 -17.27 -16.63 39.33
N ILE A 601 -17.00 -17.94 39.21
CA ILE A 601 -17.30 -18.70 37.98
C ILE A 601 -18.81 -18.88 37.84
N GLU A 602 -19.51 -19.19 38.94
CA GLU A 602 -20.97 -19.31 38.95
C GLU A 602 -21.66 -17.97 38.64
N GLU A 603 -21.20 -16.88 39.26
CA GLU A 603 -21.66 -15.53 38.97
C GLU A 603 -21.44 -15.15 37.50
N LEU A 604 -20.25 -15.43 36.96
CA LEU A 604 -19.95 -15.20 35.54
C LEU A 604 -20.89 -15.99 34.61
N ASN A 605 -21.22 -17.23 34.97
CA ASN A 605 -22.16 -18.05 34.21
C ASN A 605 -23.58 -17.45 34.27
N ASN A 606 -24.02 -17.00 35.44
CA ASN A 606 -25.34 -16.37 35.63
C ASN A 606 -25.45 -15.08 34.82
N LEU A 607 -24.45 -14.18 34.91
CA LEU A 607 -24.38 -12.96 34.09
C LEU A 607 -24.40 -13.28 32.60
N THR A 608 -23.75 -14.37 32.18
CA THR A 608 -23.74 -14.80 30.78
C THR A 608 -25.12 -15.30 30.32
N VAL A 609 -25.85 -16.02 31.17
CA VAL A 609 -27.23 -16.45 30.89
C VAL A 609 -28.17 -15.25 30.84
N GLU A 610 -28.05 -14.33 31.79
CA GLU A 610 -28.85 -13.13 31.85
C GLU A 610 -28.64 -12.24 30.62
N LEU A 611 -27.38 -12.00 30.22
CA LEU A 611 -27.06 -11.24 29.00
C LEU A 611 -27.57 -11.89 27.72
N LYS A 612 -27.66 -13.23 27.67
CA LYS A 612 -28.27 -13.95 26.54
C LYS A 612 -29.78 -13.75 26.45
N SER A 613 -30.45 -13.40 27.54
CA SER A 613 -31.87 -13.10 27.54
C SER A 613 -32.21 -11.83 26.75
N PHE A 614 -31.25 -10.90 26.61
CA PHE A 614 -31.40 -9.66 25.86
C PHE A 614 -31.27 -9.89 24.35
N LYS A 615 -32.35 -9.62 23.61
CA LYS A 615 -32.39 -9.80 22.16
C LYS A 615 -32.08 -8.51 21.42
N SER A 616 -31.28 -8.60 20.37
CA SER A 616 -31.04 -7.47 19.46
C SER A 616 -32.19 -7.42 18.45
N LYS A 617 -32.81 -6.25 18.27
CA LYS A 617 -33.80 -6.02 17.21
C LYS A 617 -33.38 -4.81 16.37
N LEU A 618 -33.58 -4.92 15.07
CA LEU A 618 -33.43 -3.82 14.11
C LEU A 618 -34.50 -2.77 14.41
N ILE A 619 -34.11 -1.51 14.52
CA ILE A 619 -35.02 -0.39 14.78
C ILE A 619 -35.08 0.62 13.64
N TYR A 620 -34.05 0.65 12.78
CA TYR A 620 -33.94 1.57 11.65
C TYR A 620 -32.94 1.01 10.63
N GLY A 621 -33.18 1.23 9.34
CA GLY A 621 -32.33 0.76 8.24
C GLY A 621 -32.64 -0.66 7.75
N ASN A 622 -31.79 -1.16 6.85
CA ASN A 622 -32.06 -2.39 6.07
C ASN A 622 -31.56 -3.68 6.73
N GLY A 623 -30.69 -3.57 7.75
CA GLY A 623 -30.24 -4.73 8.51
C GLY A 623 -29.30 -5.67 7.75
N ARG A 624 -28.60 -5.18 6.72
CA ARG A 624 -27.63 -5.97 5.97
C ARG A 624 -26.40 -6.31 6.80
N ASP A 625 -25.69 -7.35 6.39
CA ASP A 625 -24.44 -7.79 7.00
C ASP A 625 -23.18 -7.31 6.25
N LYS A 626 -23.36 -6.70 5.08
CA LYS A 626 -22.32 -6.18 4.21
C LYS A 626 -22.82 -5.03 3.34
N LEU A 627 -21.88 -4.26 2.77
CA LEU A 627 -22.16 -3.24 1.77
C LEU A 627 -21.70 -3.73 0.40
N THR A 628 -22.47 -3.46 -0.64
CA THR A 628 -22.11 -3.78 -2.02
C THR A 628 -22.41 -2.60 -2.93
N TRP A 629 -21.54 -2.35 -3.92
CA TRP A 629 -21.80 -1.41 -5.00
C TRP A 629 -21.03 -1.84 -6.25
N VAL A 630 -21.43 -1.33 -7.41
CA VAL A 630 -20.72 -1.55 -8.69
C VAL A 630 -20.06 -0.25 -9.09
N THR A 631 -18.77 -0.28 -9.41
CA THR A 631 -18.03 0.90 -9.89
C THR A 631 -18.38 1.21 -11.34
N PRO A 632 -18.11 2.44 -11.83
CA PRO A 632 -18.27 2.77 -13.25
C PRO A 632 -17.54 1.82 -14.22
N SER A 633 -16.40 1.24 -13.81
CA SER A 633 -15.64 0.24 -14.57
C SER A 633 -16.24 -1.17 -14.54
N GLY A 634 -17.39 -1.36 -13.89
CA GLY A 634 -18.08 -2.64 -13.75
C GLY A 634 -17.52 -3.56 -12.67
N PHE A 635 -16.64 -3.06 -11.79
CA PHE A 635 -16.10 -3.85 -10.68
C PHE A 635 -17.13 -3.91 -9.54
N LYS A 636 -17.49 -5.13 -9.11
CA LYS A 636 -18.41 -5.34 -7.99
C LYS A 636 -17.65 -5.33 -6.67
N VAL A 637 -17.80 -4.26 -5.90
CA VAL A 637 -17.22 -4.16 -4.57
C VAL A 637 -18.13 -4.83 -3.56
N THR A 638 -17.55 -5.69 -2.72
CA THR A 638 -18.20 -6.24 -1.53
C THR A 638 -17.36 -5.88 -0.32
N TYR A 639 -17.89 -5.00 0.54
CA TYR A 639 -17.24 -4.61 1.78
C TYR A 639 -17.88 -5.35 2.96
N GLU A 640 -17.06 -6.12 3.66
CA GLU A 640 -17.44 -6.90 4.84
C GLU A 640 -16.58 -6.48 6.03
N ASN A 641 -17.21 -6.21 7.17
CA ASN A 641 -16.51 -5.88 8.41
C ASN A 641 -17.30 -6.39 9.61
N PHE A 642 -16.82 -7.48 10.21
CA PHE A 642 -17.48 -8.12 11.34
C PHE A 642 -16.69 -7.92 12.63
N THR A 643 -17.42 -7.78 13.73
CA THR A 643 -16.81 -7.79 15.07
C THR A 643 -16.00 -9.07 15.25
N THR A 644 -14.88 -8.99 15.97
CA THR A 644 -13.96 -10.12 16.08
C THR A 644 -14.00 -10.79 17.45
N ALA A 645 -13.92 -12.11 17.49
CA ALA A 645 -13.70 -12.90 18.70
C ALA A 645 -12.24 -13.33 18.83
N THR A 646 -11.73 -13.31 20.06
CA THR A 646 -10.36 -13.74 20.36
C THR A 646 -10.26 -15.26 20.33
N ARG A 647 -9.40 -15.80 19.45
CA ARG A 647 -8.96 -17.19 19.49
C ARG A 647 -7.51 -17.27 19.94
N LYS A 648 -7.23 -18.21 20.83
CA LYS A 648 -5.86 -18.47 21.33
C LYS A 648 -5.39 -19.82 20.81
N CYS A 649 -4.14 -19.89 20.36
CA CYS A 649 -3.46 -21.12 20.02
C CYS A 649 -2.06 -21.09 20.62
N ARG A 650 -1.68 -22.16 21.33
CA ARG A 650 -0.29 -22.32 21.75
C ARG A 650 0.57 -22.62 20.53
N GLY A 651 1.58 -21.79 20.31
CA GLY A 651 2.58 -21.92 19.25
C GLY A 651 3.51 -23.09 19.49
N THR A 652 4.14 -23.54 18.41
CA THR A 652 4.98 -24.75 18.40
C THR A 652 6.44 -24.48 18.06
N ILE A 653 6.84 -23.21 18.01
CA ILE A 653 8.18 -22.77 17.63
C ILE A 653 9.21 -23.21 18.69
N SER A 654 10.09 -24.13 18.31
CA SER A 654 11.21 -24.62 19.11
C SER A 654 12.40 -23.66 19.03
N GLY A 655 13.17 -23.55 20.10
CA GLY A 655 14.39 -22.72 20.17
C GLY A 655 14.17 -21.33 20.76
N TYR A 656 12.97 -20.76 20.63
CA TYR A 656 12.61 -19.47 21.23
C TYR A 656 12.18 -19.63 22.71
N LYS A 657 12.77 -18.82 23.61
CA LYS A 657 12.47 -18.82 25.06
C LYS A 657 11.96 -17.44 25.49
N THR A 658 10.82 -17.40 26.18
CA THR A 658 10.14 -16.14 26.54
C THR A 658 10.60 -15.56 27.89
N ASP A 659 11.23 -16.34 28.78
CA ASP A 659 11.81 -15.84 30.02
C ASP A 659 12.97 -16.71 30.56
N SER A 660 13.70 -16.16 31.54
CA SER A 660 14.76 -16.83 32.30
C SER A 660 14.27 -17.97 33.20
N LYS A 661 12.94 -18.11 33.37
CA LYS A 661 12.28 -19.18 34.14
C LYS A 661 11.85 -20.37 33.28
N GLY A 662 12.05 -20.33 31.96
CA GLY A 662 11.87 -21.47 31.07
C GLY A 662 10.43 -21.73 30.64
N HIS A 663 9.52 -20.75 30.66
CA HIS A 663 8.20 -20.92 30.06
C HIS A 663 8.33 -21.24 28.56
N LYS A 664 7.88 -22.45 28.17
CA LYS A 664 8.01 -22.95 26.80
C LYS A 664 6.80 -22.54 25.95
N GLY A 665 6.96 -21.52 25.10
CA GLY A 665 6.16 -21.35 23.89
C GLY A 665 5.55 -19.97 23.69
N VAL A 666 5.43 -19.61 22.41
CA VAL A 666 4.66 -18.46 21.92
C VAL A 666 3.17 -18.74 22.11
N ASN A 667 2.38 -17.76 22.56
CA ASN A 667 0.92 -17.85 22.49
C ASN A 667 0.41 -16.97 21.35
N HIS A 668 -0.17 -17.60 20.33
CA HIS A 668 -0.82 -16.89 19.25
C HIS A 668 -2.21 -16.45 19.68
N VAL A 669 -2.51 -15.19 19.41
CA VAL A 669 -3.82 -14.60 19.62
C VAL A 669 -4.27 -14.07 18.27
N ALA A 670 -5.32 -14.64 17.70
CA ALA A 670 -5.98 -14.09 16.52
C ALA A 670 -7.35 -13.54 16.88
N ARG A 671 -7.71 -12.49 16.16
CA ARG A 671 -9.05 -11.95 16.12
C ARG A 671 -9.74 -12.57 14.91
N VAL A 672 -10.74 -13.41 15.15
CA VAL A 672 -11.50 -14.08 14.08
C VAL A 672 -12.83 -13.37 13.92
N PRO A 673 -13.22 -12.98 12.68
CA PRO A 673 -14.53 -12.41 12.41
C PRO A 673 -15.66 -13.26 12.99
N THR A 674 -16.62 -12.63 13.65
CA THR A 674 -17.89 -13.23 14.02
C THR A 674 -18.90 -13.08 12.88
N LYS A 675 -20.17 -13.45 13.11
CA LYS A 675 -21.27 -13.17 12.18
C LYS A 675 -21.96 -11.83 12.44
N THR A 676 -21.48 -11.06 13.43
CA THR A 676 -22.10 -9.80 13.82
C THR A 676 -21.37 -8.63 13.17
N PRO A 677 -22.05 -7.84 12.32
CA PRO A 677 -21.48 -6.65 11.68
C PRO A 677 -20.88 -5.67 12.71
N ASP A 678 -19.69 -5.14 12.43
CA ASP A 678 -19.12 -4.02 13.18
C ASP A 678 -19.61 -2.72 12.55
N ILE A 679 -20.75 -2.21 13.00
CA ILE A 679 -21.39 -0.99 12.47
C ILE A 679 -20.40 0.18 12.47
N ARG A 680 -19.63 0.36 13.55
CA ARG A 680 -18.64 1.44 13.65
C ARG A 680 -17.50 1.22 12.64
N GLY A 681 -17.04 -0.02 12.50
CA GLY A 681 -16.07 -0.41 11.48
C GLY A 681 -16.55 -0.14 10.06
N PHE A 682 -17.81 -0.41 9.75
CA PHE A 682 -18.45 -0.08 8.47
C PHE A 682 -18.45 1.43 8.22
N MET A 683 -18.93 2.22 9.18
CA MET A 683 -18.95 3.69 9.08
C MET A 683 -17.54 4.25 8.87
N CYS A 684 -16.54 3.80 9.64
CA CYS A 684 -15.18 4.31 9.47
C CYS A 684 -14.55 3.91 8.12
N GLY A 685 -14.90 2.74 7.58
CA GLY A 685 -14.27 2.17 6.37
C GLY A 685 -15.01 2.44 5.06
N VAL A 686 -16.29 2.82 5.06
CA VAL A 686 -17.06 3.01 3.81
C VAL A 686 -16.47 4.10 2.93
N SER A 687 -16.14 5.26 3.50
CA SER A 687 -15.61 6.39 2.73
C SER A 687 -14.29 6.06 2.00
N PRO A 688 -13.24 5.55 2.67
CA PRO A 688 -12.01 5.20 1.97
C PRO A 688 -12.25 4.11 0.93
N ASN A 689 -13.03 3.08 1.25
CA ASN A 689 -13.27 1.98 0.32
C ASN A 689 -14.04 2.44 -0.93
N TYR A 690 -15.01 3.33 -0.76
CA TYR A 690 -15.74 3.93 -1.87
C TYR A 690 -14.80 4.75 -2.75
N ILE A 691 -14.04 5.70 -2.17
CA ILE A 691 -13.13 6.55 -2.95
C ILE A 691 -12.02 5.75 -3.64
N HIS A 692 -11.41 4.78 -2.96
CA HIS A 692 -10.42 3.88 -3.59
C HIS A 692 -11.01 3.08 -4.75
N SER A 693 -12.29 2.68 -4.67
CA SER A 693 -12.95 1.99 -5.77
C SER A 693 -13.26 2.89 -6.96
N GLN A 694 -13.52 4.18 -6.73
CA GLN A 694 -13.70 5.16 -7.80
C GLN A 694 -12.37 5.50 -8.49
N ASP A 695 -11.30 5.66 -7.72
CA ASP A 695 -9.93 5.81 -8.23
C ASP A 695 -9.51 4.61 -9.10
N ALA A 696 -9.71 3.39 -8.59
CA ALA A 696 -9.46 2.18 -9.36
C ALA A 696 -10.31 2.10 -10.64
N SER A 697 -11.55 2.60 -10.57
CA SER A 697 -12.46 2.67 -11.71
C SER A 697 -11.99 3.66 -12.77
N HIS A 698 -11.51 4.83 -12.35
CA HIS A 698 -10.96 5.85 -13.26
C HIS A 698 -9.76 5.29 -14.02
N MET A 699 -8.80 4.71 -13.29
CA MET A 699 -7.65 4.02 -13.89
C MET A 699 -8.10 2.94 -14.89
N ALA A 700 -9.05 2.08 -14.51
CA ALA A 700 -9.54 1.01 -15.38
C ALA A 700 -10.16 1.54 -16.68
N LEU A 701 -10.96 2.60 -16.60
CA LEU A 701 -11.62 3.20 -17.77
C LEU A 701 -10.62 3.91 -18.70
N VAL A 702 -9.55 4.52 -18.16
CA VAL A 702 -8.47 5.08 -18.98
C VAL A 702 -7.75 3.97 -19.75
N ILE A 703 -7.48 2.84 -19.09
CA ILE A 703 -6.68 1.74 -19.66
C ILE A 703 -7.47 0.86 -20.62
N GLU A 704 -8.78 0.63 -20.42
CA GLU A 704 -9.51 -0.46 -21.09
C GLU A 704 -9.38 -0.48 -22.61
N ASP A 705 -9.40 0.72 -23.21
CA ASP A 705 -9.32 0.94 -24.66
C ASP A 705 -8.04 1.69 -25.04
N TRP A 706 -6.99 1.62 -24.21
CA TRP A 706 -5.68 2.22 -24.55
C TRP A 706 -4.97 1.37 -25.60
N ASN A 707 -4.63 1.97 -26.74
CA ASN A 707 -3.96 1.28 -27.85
C ASN A 707 -2.45 1.50 -27.82
N GLY A 708 -1.79 0.94 -26.82
CA GLY A 708 -0.35 1.10 -26.63
C GLY A 708 0.15 0.33 -25.42
N ASP A 709 1.45 0.45 -25.16
CA ASP A 709 2.01 -0.01 -23.90
C ASP A 709 1.66 0.99 -22.79
N PHE A 710 1.33 0.45 -21.62
CA PHE A 710 0.85 1.21 -20.48
C PHE A 710 1.43 0.67 -19.17
N GLY A 711 1.93 1.57 -18.32
CA GLY A 711 2.31 1.30 -16.94
C GLY A 711 1.38 2.06 -15.99
N ALA A 712 1.03 1.44 -14.86
CA ALA A 712 0.13 2.06 -13.88
C ALA A 712 0.63 1.84 -12.45
N VAL A 713 0.76 2.93 -11.69
CA VAL A 713 1.04 2.95 -10.26
C VAL A 713 -0.08 3.65 -9.53
N HIS A 714 -1.22 2.97 -9.43
CA HIS A 714 -2.46 3.51 -8.86
C HIS A 714 -2.89 4.82 -9.54
N ASP A 715 -2.54 5.96 -8.96
CA ASP A 715 -2.85 7.31 -9.40
C ASP A 715 -1.75 7.93 -10.28
N SER A 716 -0.85 7.12 -10.81
CA SER A 716 0.20 7.49 -11.76
C SER A 716 0.11 6.62 -13.00
N PHE A 717 -0.02 7.23 -14.17
CA PHE A 717 -0.19 6.55 -15.46
C PHE A 717 1.04 6.77 -16.32
N SER A 718 1.47 5.78 -17.09
CA SER A 718 2.71 5.88 -17.85
C SER A 718 2.55 5.30 -19.23
N THR A 719 3.06 6.01 -20.23
CA THR A 719 3.07 5.57 -21.63
C THR A 719 4.33 6.09 -22.33
N HIS A 720 4.49 5.88 -23.64
CA HIS A 720 5.61 6.47 -24.36
C HIS A 720 5.49 8.00 -24.37
N ALA A 721 6.63 8.70 -24.35
CA ALA A 721 6.65 10.16 -24.32
C ALA A 721 5.76 10.80 -25.43
N CYS A 722 5.75 10.22 -26.62
CA CYS A 722 4.95 10.70 -27.75
C CYS A 722 3.43 10.56 -27.59
N ASP A 723 2.95 9.73 -26.65
CA ASP A 723 1.53 9.47 -26.44
C ASP A 723 0.99 10.17 -25.16
N VAL A 724 1.82 10.94 -24.44
CA VAL A 724 1.42 11.53 -23.16
C VAL A 724 0.26 12.51 -23.31
N GLU A 725 0.23 13.34 -24.37
CA GLU A 725 -0.91 14.24 -24.64
C GLU A 725 -2.23 13.48 -24.85
N GLU A 726 -2.18 12.37 -25.59
CA GLU A 726 -3.35 11.49 -25.79
C GLU A 726 -3.79 10.88 -24.45
N LEU A 727 -2.83 10.46 -23.63
CA LEU A 727 -3.09 9.91 -22.29
C LEU A 727 -3.75 10.95 -21.38
N LEU A 728 -3.25 12.18 -21.33
CA LEU A 728 -3.81 13.27 -20.52
C LEU A 728 -5.23 13.62 -20.96
N THR A 729 -5.43 13.76 -22.27
CA THR A 729 -6.75 14.04 -22.85
C THR A 729 -7.76 12.95 -22.47
N LYS A 730 -7.37 11.68 -22.59
CA LYS A 730 -8.24 10.55 -22.20
C LYS A 730 -8.49 10.54 -20.69
N THR A 731 -7.47 10.77 -19.89
CA THR A 731 -7.53 10.79 -18.42
C THR A 731 -8.49 11.86 -17.90
N LYS A 732 -8.35 13.10 -18.40
CA LYS A 732 -9.25 14.24 -18.13
C LYS A 732 -10.69 13.92 -18.54
N LYS A 733 -10.90 13.51 -19.79
CA LYS A 733 -12.23 13.16 -20.30
C LYS A 733 -12.92 12.09 -19.45
N THR A 734 -12.19 11.03 -19.10
CA THR A 734 -12.74 9.91 -18.34
C THR A 734 -13.19 10.36 -16.94
N PHE A 735 -12.40 11.22 -16.30
CA PHE A 735 -12.75 11.78 -14.99
C PHE A 735 -14.00 12.66 -15.08
N ILE A 736 -14.09 13.51 -16.11
CA ILE A 736 -15.25 14.36 -16.37
C ILE A 736 -16.49 13.50 -16.62
N ASP A 737 -16.40 12.47 -17.48
CA ASP A 737 -17.53 11.59 -17.79
C ASP A 737 -18.07 10.86 -16.54
N MET A 738 -17.18 10.52 -15.59
CA MET A 738 -17.55 9.95 -14.30
C MET A 738 -18.33 10.95 -13.43
N TYR A 739 -17.88 12.20 -13.33
CA TYR A 739 -18.36 13.15 -12.31
C TYR A 739 -19.24 14.28 -12.79
N ASP A 740 -19.31 14.54 -14.10
CA ASP A 740 -20.26 15.48 -14.68
C ASP A 740 -21.68 14.90 -14.62
N LYS A 741 -22.24 15.00 -13.43
CA LYS A 741 -23.60 14.61 -13.05
C LYS A 741 -24.23 15.80 -12.34
N ARG A 742 -25.55 15.96 -12.48
CA ARG A 742 -26.27 17.03 -11.77
C ARG A 742 -26.05 16.92 -10.25
N ASN A 743 -26.22 15.72 -9.71
CA ASN A 743 -26.03 15.37 -8.31
C ASN A 743 -25.44 13.96 -8.20
N TYR A 744 -24.19 13.84 -7.75
CA TYR A 744 -23.54 12.52 -7.62
C TYR A 744 -24.02 11.75 -6.38
N TYR A 745 -24.62 12.43 -5.38
CA TYR A 745 -25.14 11.77 -4.19
C TYR A 745 -26.30 10.82 -4.48
N ASP A 746 -27.10 11.12 -5.52
CA ASP A 746 -28.17 10.23 -5.99
C ASP A 746 -27.60 8.89 -6.45
N LEU A 747 -26.51 8.91 -7.23
CA LEU A 747 -25.83 7.70 -7.68
C LEU A 747 -25.22 6.90 -6.52
N ILE A 748 -24.68 7.59 -5.50
CA ILE A 748 -24.16 6.92 -4.30
C ILE A 748 -25.29 6.18 -3.58
N GLN A 749 -26.43 6.84 -3.40
CA GLN A 749 -27.58 6.26 -2.74
C GLN A 749 -28.11 5.05 -3.53
N ASP A 750 -28.32 5.19 -4.83
CA ASP A 750 -28.85 4.12 -5.69
C ASP A 750 -27.91 2.90 -5.77
N ASN A 751 -26.59 3.13 -5.69
CA ASN A 751 -25.61 2.05 -5.77
C ASN A 751 -25.40 1.28 -4.46
N ILE A 752 -25.61 1.93 -3.30
CA ILE A 752 -25.32 1.33 -1.98
C ILE A 752 -26.59 0.87 -1.27
N ILE A 753 -27.68 1.63 -1.37
CA ILE A 753 -28.92 1.35 -0.64
C ILE A 753 -29.75 0.31 -1.36
N THR A 754 -30.05 -0.81 -0.68
CA THR A 754 -30.87 -1.87 -1.30
C THR A 754 -32.38 -1.64 -1.16
N ASP A 755 -32.80 -0.89 -0.14
CA ASP A 755 -34.20 -0.45 0.05
C ASP A 755 -34.23 0.96 0.67
N ALA A 756 -34.77 1.92 -0.07
CA ALA A 756 -34.84 3.32 0.33
C ALA A 756 -36.18 3.73 1.01
N THR A 757 -37.09 2.79 1.25
CA THR A 757 -38.47 3.09 1.70
C THR A 757 -38.55 3.96 2.97
N ASN A 758 -37.62 3.78 3.91
CA ASN A 758 -37.56 4.55 5.17
C ASN A 758 -36.26 5.35 5.31
N LEU A 759 -35.61 5.70 4.21
CA LEU A 759 -34.34 6.43 4.24
C LEU A 759 -34.55 7.88 4.68
N ASP A 760 -34.12 8.19 5.91
CA ASP A 760 -34.05 9.54 6.48
C ASP A 760 -32.58 9.97 6.62
N VAL A 761 -31.93 10.17 5.47
CA VAL A 761 -30.53 10.65 5.41
C VAL A 761 -30.47 11.84 4.47
N GLU A 762 -30.27 13.02 5.04
CA GLU A 762 -30.10 14.25 4.26
C GLU A 762 -28.78 14.23 3.47
N GLN A 763 -28.87 14.57 2.19
CA GLN A 763 -27.71 14.74 1.31
C GLN A 763 -26.99 16.07 1.62
N PRO A 764 -25.66 16.14 1.47
CA PRO A 764 -24.92 17.40 1.59
C PRO A 764 -25.35 18.41 0.53
N GLN A 765 -25.22 19.70 0.86
CA GLN A 765 -25.34 20.76 -0.14
C GLN A 765 -24.20 20.65 -1.16
N LEU A 766 -24.56 20.63 -2.44
CA LEU A 766 -23.61 20.69 -3.56
C LEU A 766 -22.98 22.08 -3.64
N GLY A 767 -21.68 22.13 -3.94
CA GLY A 767 -21.03 23.37 -4.34
C GLY A 767 -21.28 23.72 -5.81
N ASP A 768 -20.45 24.62 -6.33
CA ASP A 768 -20.57 25.25 -7.65
C ASP A 768 -19.42 24.92 -8.61
N LEU A 769 -18.56 23.95 -8.27
CA LEU A 769 -17.50 23.48 -9.16
C LEU A 769 -18.08 22.94 -10.48
N ASP A 770 -17.59 23.51 -11.58
CA ASP A 770 -17.77 22.96 -12.91
C ASP A 770 -16.62 21.99 -13.21
N VAL A 771 -16.93 20.70 -13.20
CA VAL A 771 -15.96 19.62 -13.43
C VAL A 771 -15.39 19.67 -14.85
N THR A 772 -16.08 20.30 -15.81
CA THR A 772 -15.61 20.36 -17.20
C THR A 772 -14.36 21.24 -17.37
N GLN A 773 -14.08 22.13 -16.41
CA GLN A 773 -12.87 22.95 -16.38
C GLN A 773 -11.57 22.13 -16.26
N ILE A 774 -11.67 20.84 -15.89
CA ILE A 774 -10.53 19.91 -15.87
C ILE A 774 -9.85 19.81 -17.25
N TYR A 775 -10.58 20.00 -18.35
CA TYR A 775 -9.98 20.00 -19.69
C TYR A 775 -8.83 21.00 -19.81
N GLU A 776 -9.03 22.19 -19.24
CA GLU A 776 -8.09 23.32 -19.28
C GLU A 776 -7.10 23.32 -18.10
N SER A 777 -7.22 22.37 -17.15
CA SER A 777 -6.30 22.27 -16.01
C SER A 777 -5.00 21.58 -16.41
N ASP A 778 -3.90 22.32 -16.45
CA ASP A 778 -2.58 21.75 -16.74
C ASP A 778 -2.12 20.77 -15.67
N TYR A 779 -2.50 20.99 -14.41
CA TYR A 779 -2.02 20.20 -13.28
C TYR A 779 -2.92 19.01 -12.91
N PHE A 780 -3.96 18.74 -13.69
CA PHE A 780 -4.72 17.50 -13.54
C PHE A 780 -3.94 16.36 -14.19
N PHE A 781 -3.24 15.58 -13.37
CA PHE A 781 -2.32 14.52 -13.80
C PHE A 781 -1.09 15.06 -14.59
N ALA A 782 -0.44 16.17 -14.21
CA ALA A 782 0.80 16.61 -14.86
C ALA A 782 1.82 17.31 -13.94
#